data_AF-A0AA36AUZ2-F1
#
_entry.id   AF-A0AA36AUZ2-F1
#
_cell.length_a   1.000
_cell.length_b   1.000
_cell.length_c   1.000
_cell.angle_alpha   90.00
_cell.angle_beta   90.00
_cell.angle_gamma   90.00
#
_symmetry.space_group_name_H-M   'P 1'
#
loop_
_entity.id
_entity.type
_entity.pdbx_description
1 polymer ?
#
loop_
_entity_poly.entity_id
_entity_poly.type
_entity_poly.pdbx_seq_one_letter_code
_entity_poly.pdbx_strand_id
1 'polypeptide(L)'
;MDESGLIYGTNCLENDIQPQKEQLLFQYDPADVPSEMAGVMSSIKNLAEKMLFHWREFPIVLPASITDNDAEQTNAANGDANKEQPEKVTFRDVFIAPTFDELEEVARLPNGVQKKLNEKQLYCIWDNGEFEVDSIHFPGQTHKWHLSQLLQKGSKRSHETLLDDTALALRILLITARNRFHSHFFSLSEGIKSWARGLWKIFDIIIGMPSTTPGDLCGKLREEHMRYLVAELDIRQHSRKEFNRFCEYVKEKCKMLRTEKHKTADLRPPPIPYYYQTPQGLHIDLRLFNKDLINNCLPILSNIVDKESKSWHIQYRQKLVRELKAKGLSDKQINEEVNIAVMAEYLQRVYRAVLNNVELENLQHGIGQLLVAQAQSVLAMQKAVQKIQQKMVEHKDKLMEHLKVKYPVKSRIPAWKNEQLERFEEEFINQNLWSAHDIAVSLCEEQDLKQAVYFLRRDLNFIKEREPILRKELGKVKVPTRVFTFATKIWFPQHWLVVRQFRGDTEVVPTIIMNRVLSTGPAGKKEIDTYTVDKYMRRKTSTRYPMWRWWNYVHRTWAWMWNSMFFFLVVIPLFSPVSFRALFCVHPFKPDLELSQVDGVLYPKESYVVHTLISRLRLLWQNVHKSRADFEAAPHAGFLGKSFTRHLNRFWNFVLKGGFGSFLLVLVFPLLCIVTSGLSVFMALTAPVWMPVVTLLAHIGFFLVYDIDCPELSGNKILVLMEAILWHIVLQGCIQPVTALLFGVIICPLAAFFCLLFGTLRRAFRGLWDSVMFHTVIKSRGRIPASDGFIARRVAGPGLASNYFFQIKPEQSLAAIEAKLEFDELEAWKNNVLKVIEYPEEEYRKFVKQCFKPFSADICDDGVYKKLCSETTQYKTDLTNKVELRKRRLSTGLYPDLQRRIKLPEASLKKAIIQAATMLKEFYPYHVLRRLPISEQEFWEKQQLEVNDWKGLACKKLTEIFSKNFLVPLEETDNHFELKVEHLNFERYTDMLKYAEFHDDLDEITQMHIPAADVSIRPPFLDCGIFNPNQHLIPTARWDTPREKMCPWKKDHMPHVFDKLQIPLPIPHPASIALAIYNRENDQYPINFEDLYCQRIIKATKEVPYVDVGHLSSPELFELEPSTPDIGTFGEPINLLSHLAQQEASYFSDDNVGGVTGTSSPALDSNMTNSVQNSSVDEPDKDDAVEGHIVYEENERDSSCIIELREIANG
;
A
#
# COMPACT_ATOMS: atom_id res chain seq x y z
N MET A 1 59.10 -9.18 -4.70
CA MET A 1 59.79 -9.92 -3.61
C MET A 1 59.07 -9.57 -2.34
N ASP A 2 58.81 -10.59 -1.52
CA ASP A 2 57.82 -10.71 -0.43
C ASP A 2 56.39 -11.07 -0.87
N GLU A 3 56.27 -12.28 -1.43
CA GLU A 3 55.03 -13.05 -1.49
C GLU A 3 55.10 -14.18 -0.44
N SER A 4 54.59 -13.91 0.76
CA SER A 4 54.30 -14.94 1.76
C SER A 4 53.23 -14.43 2.72
N GLY A 5 51.96 -14.74 2.44
CA GLY A 5 50.87 -14.36 3.31
C GLY A 5 49.50 -14.65 2.72
N LEU A 6 49.13 -15.93 2.66
CA LEU A 6 47.76 -16.49 2.63
C LEU A 6 47.84 -17.95 2.14
N ILE A 7 48.48 -18.81 2.94
CA ILE A 7 48.36 -20.26 2.75
C ILE A 7 47.05 -20.66 3.45
N TYR A 8 46.08 -21.11 2.63
CA TYR A 8 44.83 -21.71 3.09
C TYR A 8 45.10 -22.80 4.12
N GLY A 9 44.40 -22.73 5.26
CA GLY A 9 44.61 -23.58 6.43
C GLY A 9 44.35 -25.06 6.16
N THR A 10 45.41 -25.80 5.86
CA THR A 10 45.45 -27.27 5.85
C THR A 10 45.79 -27.89 7.21
N ASN A 11 45.87 -27.11 8.29
CA ASN A 11 46.22 -27.60 9.63
C ASN A 11 45.03 -28.18 10.43
N CYS A 12 43.99 -28.70 9.77
CA CYS A 12 42.71 -29.06 10.41
C CYS A 12 42.44 -30.57 10.61
N LEU A 13 43.42 -31.44 10.34
CA LEU A 13 43.31 -32.88 10.59
C LEU A 13 44.33 -33.26 11.66
N GLU A 14 43.97 -33.07 12.92
CA GLU A 14 44.80 -33.38 14.10
C GLU A 14 44.86 -34.89 14.41
N ASN A 15 44.47 -35.75 13.46
CA ASN A 15 44.60 -37.20 13.51
C ASN A 15 45.18 -37.71 12.16
N ASP A 16 46.13 -38.64 12.22
CA ASP A 16 47.13 -39.08 11.21
C ASP A 16 46.66 -39.58 9.82
N ILE A 17 45.48 -39.18 9.30
CA ILE A 17 44.98 -39.64 7.99
C ILE A 17 44.52 -38.45 7.12
N GLN A 18 45.42 -37.91 6.30
CA GLN A 18 45.11 -36.86 5.33
C GLN A 18 44.42 -37.44 4.08
N PRO A 19 43.47 -36.71 3.45
CA PRO A 19 42.77 -37.18 2.26
C PRO A 19 43.73 -37.33 1.07
N GLN A 20 43.63 -38.45 0.36
CA GLN A 20 44.54 -38.76 -0.75
C GLN A 20 44.01 -38.19 -2.07
N LYS A 21 44.83 -37.37 -2.72
CA LYS A 21 44.53 -36.77 -4.03
C LYS A 21 44.98 -37.71 -5.15
N GLU A 22 44.13 -37.89 -6.15
CA GLU A 22 44.46 -38.57 -7.40
C GLU A 22 44.11 -37.67 -8.58
N GLN A 23 44.98 -37.64 -9.59
CA GLN A 23 44.80 -36.77 -10.75
C GLN A 23 43.60 -37.22 -11.59
N LEU A 24 42.83 -36.26 -12.10
CA LEU A 24 41.73 -36.57 -13.00
C LEU A 24 42.27 -36.93 -14.38
N LEU A 25 42.01 -38.16 -14.83
CA LEU A 25 42.44 -38.65 -16.15
C LEU A 25 41.36 -38.39 -17.20
N PHE A 26 41.76 -37.82 -18.34
CA PHE A 26 40.84 -37.51 -19.44
C PHE A 26 41.08 -38.46 -20.62
N GLN A 27 40.07 -39.24 -20.99
CA GLN A 27 40.11 -40.11 -22.16
C GLN A 27 39.89 -39.26 -23.42
N TYR A 28 40.90 -39.24 -24.28
CA TYR A 28 40.93 -38.47 -25.53
C TYR A 28 41.64 -39.29 -26.59
N ASP A 29 40.95 -39.58 -27.71
CA ASP A 29 41.57 -40.20 -28.87
C ASP A 29 42.00 -39.10 -29.86
N PRO A 30 43.30 -38.94 -30.16
CA PRO A 30 43.77 -37.94 -31.13
C PRO A 30 43.24 -38.15 -32.56
N ALA A 31 42.64 -39.31 -32.86
CA ALA A 31 42.01 -39.59 -34.15
C ALA A 31 40.67 -38.86 -34.35
N ASP A 32 40.00 -38.44 -33.28
CA ASP A 32 38.66 -37.82 -33.32
C ASP A 32 38.70 -36.30 -33.59
N VAL A 33 39.89 -35.72 -33.73
CA VAL A 33 40.09 -34.26 -33.81
C VAL A 33 41.02 -33.90 -34.97
N PRO A 34 40.75 -32.80 -35.71
CA PRO A 34 41.61 -32.33 -36.79
C PRO A 34 43.08 -32.17 -36.35
N SER A 35 44.03 -32.54 -37.24
CA SER A 35 45.47 -32.61 -36.93
C SER A 35 46.09 -31.31 -36.41
N GLU A 36 45.50 -30.16 -36.75
CA GLU A 36 45.91 -28.83 -36.28
C GLU A 36 45.53 -28.56 -34.82
N MET A 37 44.44 -29.16 -34.33
CA MET A 37 43.88 -28.94 -33.00
C MET A 37 44.37 -29.98 -31.97
N ALA A 38 44.82 -31.15 -32.45
CA ALA A 38 45.34 -32.24 -31.63
C ALA A 38 46.54 -31.79 -30.75
N GLY A 39 47.41 -30.92 -31.25
CA GLY A 39 48.55 -30.38 -30.49
C GLY A 39 48.11 -29.52 -29.29
N VAL A 40 47.12 -28.65 -29.49
CA VAL A 40 46.59 -27.78 -28.42
C VAL A 40 45.77 -28.57 -27.41
N MET A 41 44.92 -29.49 -27.88
CA MET A 41 44.12 -30.36 -27.00
C MET A 41 45.00 -31.26 -26.14
N SER A 42 46.12 -31.78 -26.67
CA SER A 42 47.06 -32.57 -25.86
C SER A 42 47.76 -31.73 -24.78
N SER A 43 48.04 -30.44 -25.05
CA SER A 43 48.63 -29.52 -24.09
C SER A 43 47.64 -29.13 -22.98
N ILE A 44 46.37 -28.88 -23.35
CA ILE A 44 45.28 -28.60 -22.40
C ILE A 44 45.02 -29.83 -21.53
N LYS A 45 45.01 -31.03 -22.10
CA LYS A 45 44.90 -32.28 -21.34
C LYS A 45 46.03 -32.42 -20.33
N ASN A 46 47.28 -32.25 -20.75
CA ASN A 46 48.43 -32.33 -19.85
C ASN A 46 48.40 -31.27 -18.73
N LEU A 47 47.83 -30.09 -19.01
CA LEU A 47 47.63 -29.05 -17.99
C LEU A 47 46.49 -29.41 -17.03
N ALA A 48 45.37 -29.90 -17.56
CA ALA A 48 44.21 -30.35 -16.80
C ALA A 48 44.57 -31.51 -15.86
N GLU A 49 45.29 -32.53 -16.34
CA GLU A 49 45.75 -33.68 -15.54
C GLU A 49 46.77 -33.28 -14.45
N LYS A 50 47.49 -32.16 -14.62
CA LYS A 50 48.39 -31.61 -13.60
C LYS A 50 47.67 -30.79 -12.52
N MET A 51 46.62 -30.06 -12.90
CA MET A 51 45.93 -29.10 -12.01
C MET A 51 44.70 -29.71 -11.32
N LEU A 52 44.00 -30.61 -11.99
CA LEU A 52 42.72 -31.15 -11.54
C LEU A 52 42.91 -32.52 -10.90
N PHE A 53 42.17 -32.74 -9.82
CA PHE A 53 42.25 -33.96 -9.02
C PHE A 53 40.86 -34.31 -8.47
N HIS A 54 40.70 -35.55 -8.03
CA HIS A 54 39.59 -36.00 -7.21
C HIS A 54 40.13 -36.65 -5.93
N TRP A 55 39.24 -36.88 -4.96
CA TRP A 55 39.59 -37.58 -3.73
C TRP A 55 39.52 -39.09 -3.96
N ARG A 56 40.67 -39.76 -3.99
CA ARG A 56 40.75 -41.23 -4.10
C ARG A 56 40.18 -41.90 -2.86
N GLU A 57 40.61 -41.43 -1.70
CA GLU A 57 40.10 -41.82 -0.39
C GLU A 57 39.94 -40.57 0.47
N PHE A 58 38.71 -40.34 0.94
CA PHE A 58 38.39 -39.25 1.87
C PHE A 58 37.96 -39.81 3.24
N PRO A 59 38.87 -39.93 4.22
CA PRO A 59 38.56 -40.50 5.52
C PRO A 59 37.69 -39.53 6.34
N ILE A 60 36.42 -39.86 6.51
CA ILE A 60 35.50 -39.10 7.35
C ILE A 60 35.62 -39.59 8.80
N VAL A 61 36.47 -38.92 9.58
CA VAL A 61 36.70 -39.14 11.02
C VAL A 61 36.08 -37.99 11.80
N LEU A 62 35.02 -38.27 12.55
CA LEU A 62 34.37 -37.26 13.40
C LEU A 62 35.32 -36.87 14.57
N PRO A 63 35.18 -35.64 15.13
CA PRO A 63 35.82 -35.28 16.40
C PRO A 63 35.52 -36.33 17.49
N ALA A 64 36.50 -36.57 18.37
CA ALA A 64 36.32 -37.51 19.46
C ALA A 64 35.21 -37.02 20.40
N SER A 65 34.33 -37.93 20.83
CA SER A 65 33.28 -37.55 21.76
C SER A 65 33.81 -37.43 23.18
N ILE A 66 33.41 -36.36 23.84
CA ILE A 66 33.68 -36.12 25.26
C ILE A 66 33.03 -37.23 26.11
N THR A 67 31.85 -37.71 25.72
CA THR A 67 31.09 -38.73 26.44
C THR A 67 31.66 -40.16 26.32
N ASP A 68 32.22 -40.52 25.17
CA ASP A 68 32.73 -41.88 24.94
C ASP A 68 34.17 -42.06 25.47
N ASN A 69 35.00 -41.00 25.43
CA ASN A 69 36.40 -41.06 25.89
C ASN A 69 36.54 -41.31 27.40
N ASP A 70 35.63 -40.78 28.21
CA ASP A 70 35.68 -40.94 29.68
C ASP A 70 35.15 -42.31 30.14
N ALA A 71 34.26 -42.95 29.37
CA ALA A 71 33.82 -44.33 29.62
C ALA A 71 34.97 -45.34 29.45
N GLU A 72 35.93 -45.05 28.56
CA GLU A 72 37.15 -45.86 28.39
C GLU A 72 38.19 -45.57 29.49
N GLN A 73 38.32 -44.33 29.97
CA GLN A 73 39.24 -43.98 31.06
C GLN A 73 38.77 -44.49 32.44
N THR A 74 37.46 -44.48 32.72
CA THR A 74 36.90 -45.05 33.96
C THR A 74 37.04 -46.57 34.03
N ASN A 75 37.02 -47.26 32.89
CA ASN A 75 37.30 -48.70 32.81
C ASN A 75 38.80 -49.03 33.00
N ALA A 76 39.72 -48.09 32.72
CA ALA A 76 41.16 -48.29 32.92
C ALA A 76 41.62 -48.07 34.39
N ALA A 77 40.87 -47.30 35.18
CA ALA A 77 41.20 -47.02 36.58
C ALA A 77 40.73 -48.12 37.57
N ASN A 78 39.68 -48.88 37.22
CA ASN A 78 39.17 -49.99 38.02
C ASN A 78 39.51 -51.32 37.36
N GLY A 79 40.70 -51.87 37.69
CA GLY A 79 41.18 -53.15 37.17
C GLY A 79 40.45 -54.38 37.73
N ASP A 80 39.13 -54.47 37.53
CA ASP A 80 38.32 -55.61 37.98
C ASP A 80 37.48 -56.17 36.83
N ALA A 81 37.93 -57.29 36.27
CA ALA A 81 37.51 -57.83 34.97
C ALA A 81 36.16 -58.60 34.98
N ASN A 82 35.29 -58.41 35.97
CA ASN A 82 34.06 -59.22 36.13
C ASN A 82 32.83 -58.40 36.58
N LYS A 83 32.49 -57.33 35.85
CA LYS A 83 31.12 -56.76 35.87
C LYS A 83 30.59 -56.65 34.45
N GLU A 84 29.34 -57.05 34.29
CA GLU A 84 28.54 -56.86 33.08
C GLU A 84 28.77 -55.46 32.52
N GLN A 85 28.98 -55.36 31.21
CA GLN A 85 29.15 -54.09 30.51
C GLN A 85 28.00 -53.15 30.94
N PRO A 86 28.29 -51.97 31.53
CA PRO A 86 27.23 -51.00 31.75
C PRO A 86 26.62 -50.67 30.39
N GLU A 87 25.29 -50.77 30.28
CA GLU A 87 24.57 -50.39 29.07
C GLU A 87 25.03 -49.01 28.61
N LYS A 88 25.35 -48.88 27.31
CA LYS A 88 25.85 -47.64 26.73
C LYS A 88 24.86 -46.50 27.01
N VAL A 89 25.30 -45.52 27.79
CA VAL A 89 24.53 -44.34 28.19
C VAL A 89 23.94 -43.65 26.96
N THR A 90 22.61 -43.55 26.90
CA THR A 90 21.91 -42.84 25.83
C THR A 90 21.25 -41.58 26.42
N PHE A 91 21.57 -40.39 25.89
CA PHE A 91 21.02 -39.10 26.39
C PHE A 91 19.48 -39.01 26.34
N ARG A 92 18.82 -39.94 25.66
CA ARG A 92 17.37 -40.01 25.50
C ARG A 92 16.61 -40.29 26.81
N ASP A 93 17.27 -40.90 27.80
CA ASP A 93 16.65 -41.33 29.05
C ASP A 93 16.89 -40.33 30.21
N VAL A 94 17.47 -39.16 29.91
CA VAL A 94 17.79 -38.12 30.89
C VAL A 94 16.52 -37.46 31.46
N PHE A 95 15.40 -37.44 30.73
CA PHE A 95 14.18 -36.72 31.12
C PHE A 95 12.89 -37.59 30.96
N ILE A 96 12.41 -38.19 32.05
CA ILE A 96 11.19 -39.04 32.05
C ILE A 96 10.09 -38.41 32.93
N ALA A 97 8.98 -37.96 32.31
CA ALA A 97 7.90 -37.26 33.02
C ALA A 97 6.99 -38.20 33.85
N PRO A 98 6.54 -37.79 35.06
CA PRO A 98 5.56 -38.53 35.85
C PRO A 98 4.17 -38.55 35.19
N THR A 99 3.39 -39.61 35.47
CA THR A 99 2.00 -39.76 35.00
C THR A 99 1.02 -39.00 35.92
N PHE A 100 0.12 -38.20 35.31
CA PHE A 100 -0.78 -37.27 36.01
C PHE A 100 -2.17 -37.86 36.38
N ASP A 101 -2.36 -39.17 36.27
CA ASP A 101 -3.69 -39.80 36.35
C ASP A 101 -4.10 -40.11 37.80
N GLU A 102 -4.36 -39.06 38.60
CA GLU A 102 -4.77 -39.16 40.03
C GLU A 102 -6.29 -39.29 40.24
N LEU A 103 -7.08 -39.18 39.17
CA LEU A 103 -8.52 -38.97 39.24
C LEU A 103 -9.29 -40.15 39.84
N GLU A 104 -8.83 -41.38 39.58
CA GLU A 104 -9.40 -42.58 40.18
C GLU A 104 -9.22 -42.61 41.71
N GLU A 105 -8.10 -42.06 42.19
CA GLU A 105 -7.76 -42.03 43.61
C GLU A 105 -8.52 -40.92 44.33
N VAL A 106 -8.65 -39.74 43.72
CA VAL A 106 -9.42 -38.59 44.26
C VAL A 106 -10.91 -38.92 44.37
N ALA A 107 -11.45 -39.70 43.42
CA ALA A 107 -12.88 -40.02 43.38
C ALA A 107 -13.28 -41.17 44.33
N ARG A 108 -12.33 -41.99 44.83
CA ARG A 108 -12.62 -43.19 45.63
C ARG A 108 -12.16 -43.04 47.09
N LEU A 109 -12.91 -43.65 48.00
CA LEU A 109 -12.51 -43.85 49.40
C LEU A 109 -11.55 -45.05 49.51
N PRO A 110 -10.79 -45.21 50.61
CA PRO A 110 -9.87 -46.34 50.83
C PRO A 110 -10.52 -47.73 50.76
N ASN A 111 -11.85 -47.80 50.81
CA ASN A 111 -12.67 -49.02 50.68
C ASN A 111 -13.17 -49.26 49.24
N GLY A 112 -12.72 -48.49 48.25
CA GLY A 112 -13.09 -48.59 46.83
C GLY A 112 -14.42 -47.92 46.44
N VAL A 113 -15.16 -47.31 47.37
CA VAL A 113 -16.46 -46.67 47.09
C VAL A 113 -16.29 -45.20 46.70
N GLN A 114 -17.02 -44.71 45.70
CA GLN A 114 -16.96 -43.30 45.26
C GLN A 114 -17.45 -42.31 46.32
N LYS A 115 -16.75 -41.17 46.44
CA LYS A 115 -17.05 -40.10 47.42
C LYS A 115 -18.29 -39.29 47.01
N LYS A 116 -19.16 -38.99 47.99
CA LYS A 116 -20.34 -38.12 47.82
C LYS A 116 -19.95 -36.63 47.82
N LEU A 117 -20.74 -35.80 47.13
CA LEU A 117 -20.54 -34.34 47.10
C LEU A 117 -20.81 -33.69 48.47
N ASN A 118 -20.01 -32.68 48.81
CA ASN A 118 -20.13 -31.89 50.05
C ASN A 118 -21.16 -30.76 49.90
N GLU A 119 -21.66 -30.21 51.02
CA GLU A 119 -22.69 -29.15 51.02
C GLU A 119 -22.24 -27.88 50.28
N LYS A 120 -20.97 -27.48 50.45
CA LYS A 120 -20.38 -26.35 49.71
C LYS A 120 -20.38 -26.57 48.20
N GLN A 121 -20.05 -27.80 47.75
CA GLN A 121 -20.03 -28.16 46.33
C GLN A 121 -21.44 -28.17 45.72
N LEU A 122 -22.43 -28.65 46.48
CA LEU A 122 -23.84 -28.62 46.08
C LEU A 122 -24.36 -27.18 45.92
N TYR A 123 -23.93 -26.26 46.79
CA TYR A 123 -24.29 -24.85 46.67
C TYR A 123 -23.68 -24.20 45.41
N CYS A 124 -22.40 -24.46 45.11
CA CYS A 124 -21.75 -23.97 43.89
C CYS A 124 -22.42 -24.50 42.60
N ILE A 125 -22.86 -25.76 42.62
CA ILE A 125 -23.63 -26.37 41.53
C ILE A 125 -24.96 -25.65 41.32
N TRP A 126 -25.64 -25.28 42.41
CA TRP A 126 -26.90 -24.52 42.33
C TRP A 126 -26.73 -23.15 41.68
N ASP A 127 -25.70 -22.41 42.07
CA ASP A 127 -25.49 -21.04 41.65
C ASP A 127 -24.95 -20.94 40.21
N ASN A 128 -23.91 -21.74 39.90
CA ASN A 128 -23.12 -21.62 38.67
C ASN A 128 -23.07 -22.89 37.80
N GLY A 129 -23.58 -24.03 38.26
CA GLY A 129 -23.48 -25.33 37.57
C GLY A 129 -22.05 -25.90 37.60
N GLU A 130 -21.22 -25.47 38.55
CA GLU A 130 -19.81 -25.84 38.69
C GLU A 130 -19.48 -26.17 40.14
N PHE A 131 -18.51 -27.05 40.39
CA PHE A 131 -17.98 -27.34 41.72
C PHE A 131 -16.49 -27.64 41.70
N GLU A 132 -15.85 -27.52 42.86
CA GLU A 132 -14.40 -27.68 43.04
C GLU A 132 -14.09 -28.85 43.98
N VAL A 133 -13.04 -29.61 43.68
CA VAL A 133 -12.59 -30.80 44.43
C VAL A 133 -11.09 -30.70 44.69
N ASP A 134 -10.66 -30.83 45.93
CA ASP A 134 -9.22 -30.78 46.29
C ASP A 134 -8.44 -31.96 45.68
N SER A 135 -7.22 -31.71 45.21
CA SER A 135 -6.30 -32.73 44.70
C SER A 135 -5.57 -33.48 45.83
N ILE A 136 -5.16 -34.73 45.57
CA ILE A 136 -4.42 -35.58 46.52
C ILE A 136 -2.92 -35.51 46.26
N HIS A 137 -2.49 -35.62 45.00
CA HIS A 137 -1.08 -35.49 44.62
C HIS A 137 -0.61 -34.02 44.66
N PHE A 138 -1.55 -33.05 44.62
CA PHE A 138 -1.25 -31.61 44.57
C PHE A 138 -1.93 -30.83 45.72
N PRO A 139 -1.29 -30.75 46.91
CA PRO A 139 -1.86 -30.02 48.06
C PRO A 139 -2.03 -28.53 47.74
N GLY A 140 -3.23 -28.00 47.99
CA GLY A 140 -3.58 -26.59 47.74
C GLY A 140 -4.22 -26.28 46.38
N GLN A 141 -4.27 -27.26 45.46
CA GLN A 141 -4.95 -27.12 44.17
C GLN A 141 -6.31 -27.83 44.15
N THR A 142 -7.24 -27.31 43.34
CA THR A 142 -8.58 -27.89 43.17
C THR A 142 -8.90 -28.18 41.70
N HIS A 143 -9.58 -29.30 41.46
CA HIS A 143 -10.21 -29.64 40.19
C HIS A 143 -11.59 -29.01 40.12
N LYS A 144 -11.80 -28.11 39.15
CA LYS A 144 -13.08 -27.47 38.86
C LYS A 144 -13.84 -28.24 37.79
N TRP A 145 -15.01 -28.72 38.15
CA TRP A 145 -15.90 -29.51 37.31
C TRP A 145 -17.11 -28.70 36.88
N HIS A 146 -17.45 -28.79 35.61
CA HIS A 146 -18.67 -28.23 35.04
C HIS A 146 -19.65 -29.34 34.68
N LEU A 147 -20.88 -29.20 35.15
CA LEU A 147 -21.95 -30.13 34.82
C LEU A 147 -22.48 -29.84 33.42
N SER A 148 -22.94 -30.89 32.76
CA SER A 148 -23.62 -30.75 31.48
C SER A 148 -24.82 -29.83 31.61
N GLN A 149 -25.07 -29.03 30.58
CA GLN A 149 -26.25 -28.17 30.53
C GLN A 149 -27.56 -28.99 30.54
N LEU A 150 -27.52 -30.29 30.21
CA LEU A 150 -28.68 -31.17 30.38
C LEU A 150 -28.98 -31.43 31.86
N LEU A 151 -27.95 -31.52 32.70
CA LEU A 151 -28.11 -31.80 34.13
C LEU A 151 -28.42 -30.52 34.92
N GLN A 152 -27.52 -29.52 34.90
CA GLN A 152 -27.72 -28.28 35.64
C GLN A 152 -26.89 -27.12 35.05
N LYS A 153 -27.53 -25.96 34.82
CA LYS A 153 -26.88 -24.78 34.20
C LYS A 153 -26.44 -23.74 35.23
N GLY A 154 -27.20 -23.61 36.32
CA GLY A 154 -26.95 -22.64 37.40
C GLY A 154 -27.88 -21.42 37.34
N SER A 155 -28.24 -20.90 38.51
CA SER A 155 -29.17 -19.77 38.66
C SER A 155 -28.64 -18.45 38.08
N LYS A 156 -27.36 -18.12 38.30
CA LYS A 156 -26.74 -16.89 37.80
C LYS A 156 -26.55 -16.92 36.28
N ARG A 157 -26.04 -18.01 35.74
CA ARG A 157 -25.87 -18.19 34.28
C ARG A 157 -27.19 -18.22 33.52
N SER A 158 -28.23 -18.80 34.11
CA SER A 158 -29.57 -18.75 33.52
C SER A 158 -30.16 -17.33 33.57
N HIS A 159 -29.86 -16.54 34.61
CA HIS A 159 -30.17 -15.12 34.64
C HIS A 159 -29.40 -14.32 33.58
N GLU A 160 -28.12 -14.58 33.36
CA GLU A 160 -27.35 -13.93 32.28
C GLU A 160 -27.92 -14.24 30.90
N THR A 161 -28.37 -15.48 30.66
CA THR A 161 -29.04 -15.86 29.40
C THR A 161 -30.34 -15.07 29.19
N LEU A 162 -31.11 -14.84 30.27
CA LEU A 162 -32.30 -14.01 30.20
C LEU A 162 -31.94 -12.56 29.85
N LEU A 163 -30.87 -12.01 30.44
CA LEU A 163 -30.40 -10.67 30.10
C LEU A 163 -30.00 -10.57 28.62
N ASP A 164 -29.39 -11.61 28.04
CA ASP A 164 -29.08 -11.66 26.60
C ASP A 164 -30.34 -11.70 25.72
N ASP A 165 -31.34 -12.51 26.09
CA ASP A 165 -32.63 -12.54 25.40
C ASP A 165 -33.36 -11.19 25.49
N THR A 166 -33.30 -10.53 26.65
CA THR A 166 -33.88 -9.18 26.84
C THR A 166 -33.14 -8.12 26.03
N ALA A 167 -31.81 -8.22 25.92
CA ALA A 167 -31.00 -7.36 25.07
C ALA A 167 -31.35 -7.56 23.59
N LEU A 168 -31.58 -8.81 23.14
CA LEU A 168 -32.03 -9.09 21.78
C LEU A 168 -33.40 -8.46 21.47
N ALA A 169 -34.36 -8.60 22.38
CA ALA A 169 -35.67 -7.97 22.21
C ALA A 169 -35.59 -6.45 22.20
N LEU A 170 -34.80 -5.87 23.10
CA LEU A 170 -34.58 -4.42 23.17
C LEU A 170 -33.84 -3.89 21.93
N ARG A 171 -32.93 -4.67 21.34
CA ARG A 171 -32.27 -4.35 20.06
C ARG A 171 -33.27 -4.18 18.92
N ILE A 172 -34.28 -5.06 18.85
CA ILE A 172 -35.32 -4.98 17.82
C ILE A 172 -36.11 -3.67 17.96
N LEU A 173 -36.39 -3.24 19.18
CA LEU A 173 -37.12 -1.99 19.44
C LEU A 173 -36.25 -0.75 19.22
N LEU A 174 -35.13 -0.64 19.93
CA LEU A 174 -34.32 0.58 19.95
C LEU A 174 -33.56 0.84 18.65
N ILE A 175 -33.17 -0.22 17.93
CA ILE A 175 -32.34 -0.10 16.73
C ILE A 175 -33.15 -0.41 15.48
N THR A 176 -33.72 -1.61 15.40
CA THR A 176 -34.39 -2.03 14.16
C THR A 176 -35.65 -1.22 13.88
N ALA A 177 -36.52 -1.00 14.87
CA ALA A 177 -37.72 -0.19 14.69
C ALA A 177 -37.36 1.28 14.43
N ARG A 178 -36.46 1.87 15.21
CA ARG A 178 -35.98 3.25 15.01
C ARG A 178 -35.42 3.47 13.61
N ASN A 179 -34.60 2.55 13.10
CA ASN A 179 -34.03 2.64 11.75
C ASN A 179 -35.10 2.57 10.64
N ARG A 180 -36.32 2.07 10.90
CA ARG A 180 -37.43 2.17 9.93
C ARG A 180 -38.04 3.56 9.86
N PHE A 181 -37.89 4.37 10.90
CA PHE A 181 -38.32 5.77 10.88
C PHE A 181 -37.23 6.68 10.31
N HIS A 182 -36.01 6.56 10.84
CA HIS A 182 -34.87 7.39 10.46
C HIS A 182 -33.63 6.54 10.18
N SER A 183 -33.30 6.37 8.88
CA SER A 183 -32.09 5.69 8.41
C SER A 183 -31.82 6.05 6.95
N HIS A 184 -30.58 5.83 6.49
CA HIS A 184 -30.18 5.98 5.09
C HIS A 184 -30.75 4.89 4.16
N PHE A 185 -31.22 3.76 4.72
CA PHE A 185 -31.70 2.61 3.94
C PHE A 185 -32.98 2.03 4.55
N PHE A 186 -34.00 1.83 3.70
CA PHE A 186 -35.32 1.28 4.04
C PHE A 186 -35.94 1.95 5.27
N SER A 187 -36.28 3.23 5.12
CA SER A 187 -36.85 4.08 6.16
C SER A 187 -37.95 5.00 5.62
N LEU A 188 -38.74 5.57 6.54
CA LEU A 188 -39.75 6.60 6.24
C LEU A 188 -39.09 7.88 5.70
N SER A 189 -38.02 8.35 6.34
CA SER A 189 -37.30 9.56 5.92
C SER A 189 -36.69 9.41 4.52
N GLU A 190 -36.11 8.26 4.19
CA GLU A 190 -35.58 7.99 2.86
C GLU A 190 -36.69 7.86 1.82
N GLY A 191 -37.87 7.36 2.21
CA GLY A 191 -39.03 7.32 1.31
C GLY A 191 -39.49 8.72 0.90
N ILE A 192 -39.57 9.64 1.85
CA ILE A 192 -39.91 11.06 1.58
C ILE A 192 -38.84 11.71 0.69
N LYS A 193 -37.56 11.50 0.99
CA LYS A 193 -36.45 12.02 0.18
C LYS A 193 -36.44 11.44 -1.23
N SER A 194 -36.68 10.14 -1.39
CA SER A 194 -36.81 9.48 -2.70
C SER A 194 -37.99 10.00 -3.50
N TRP A 195 -39.12 10.24 -2.84
CA TRP A 195 -40.29 10.83 -3.50
C TRP A 195 -40.00 12.25 -4.01
N ALA A 196 -39.37 13.09 -3.19
CA ALA A 196 -38.92 14.42 -3.59
C ALA A 196 -37.90 14.38 -4.75
N ARG A 197 -36.92 13.45 -4.71
CA ARG A 197 -35.97 13.24 -5.81
C ARG A 197 -36.67 12.77 -7.09
N GLY A 198 -37.65 11.88 -6.99
CA GLY A 198 -38.45 11.41 -8.12
C GLY A 198 -39.24 12.55 -8.77
N LEU A 199 -39.91 13.38 -7.97
CA LEU A 199 -40.58 14.58 -8.47
C LEU A 199 -39.61 15.58 -9.11
N TRP A 200 -38.47 15.83 -8.47
CA TRP A 200 -37.44 16.71 -9.03
C TRP A 200 -36.91 16.20 -10.38
N LYS A 201 -36.67 14.88 -10.52
CA LYS A 201 -36.31 14.25 -11.79
C LYS A 201 -37.41 14.42 -12.84
N ILE A 202 -38.69 14.28 -12.48
CA ILE A 202 -39.80 14.52 -13.42
C ILE A 202 -39.83 15.98 -13.87
N PHE A 203 -39.71 16.93 -12.95
CA PHE A 203 -39.62 18.35 -13.30
C PHE A 203 -38.39 18.63 -14.17
N ASP A 204 -37.24 18.03 -13.88
CA ASP A 204 -36.06 18.16 -14.71
C ASP A 204 -36.27 17.59 -16.11
N ILE A 205 -36.92 16.43 -16.26
CA ILE A 205 -37.21 15.83 -17.58
C ILE A 205 -38.15 16.74 -18.39
N ILE A 206 -39.22 17.25 -17.78
CA ILE A 206 -40.26 18.03 -18.48
C ILE A 206 -39.80 19.46 -18.78
N ILE A 207 -39.16 20.12 -17.81
CA ILE A 207 -38.80 21.53 -17.88
C ILE A 207 -37.31 21.70 -18.21
N GLY A 208 -36.44 20.85 -17.67
CA GLY A 208 -35.00 21.12 -17.61
C GLY A 208 -34.72 22.07 -16.46
N MET A 209 -34.63 21.53 -15.25
CA MET A 209 -34.40 22.30 -14.04
C MET A 209 -32.92 22.75 -14.00
N PRO A 210 -32.62 23.91 -13.39
CA PRO A 210 -31.25 24.36 -13.25
C PRO A 210 -30.38 23.30 -12.56
N SER A 211 -29.37 22.81 -13.27
CA SER A 211 -28.34 21.92 -12.72
C SER A 211 -27.03 22.70 -12.68
N THR A 212 -26.60 22.99 -11.45
CA THR A 212 -25.38 23.75 -11.17
C THR A 212 -24.57 23.03 -10.11
N THR A 213 -23.28 22.95 -10.34
CA THR A 213 -22.30 22.45 -9.37
C THR A 213 -21.45 23.61 -8.87
N PRO A 214 -20.94 23.57 -7.64
CA PRO A 214 -19.92 24.53 -7.17
C PRO A 214 -18.57 24.38 -7.93
N GLY A 215 -18.47 23.41 -8.85
CA GLY A 215 -17.24 23.01 -9.50
C GLY A 215 -16.35 22.22 -8.54
N ASP A 216 -15.05 22.29 -8.74
CA ASP A 216 -14.08 21.71 -7.82
C ASP A 216 -13.91 22.60 -6.56
N LEU A 217 -14.89 22.53 -5.66
CA LEU A 217 -14.86 23.28 -4.40
C LEU A 217 -13.65 22.89 -3.54
N CYS A 218 -13.33 21.59 -3.48
CA CYS A 218 -12.23 21.08 -2.67
C CYS A 218 -10.88 21.51 -3.25
N GLY A 219 -10.68 21.41 -4.57
CA GLY A 219 -9.47 21.89 -5.23
C GLY A 219 -9.29 23.40 -5.09
N LYS A 220 -10.35 24.20 -5.26
CA LYS A 220 -10.29 25.65 -5.04
C LYS A 220 -10.01 26.01 -3.60
N LEU A 221 -10.63 25.34 -2.64
CA LEU A 221 -10.40 25.58 -1.22
C LEU A 221 -8.97 25.20 -0.80
N ARG A 222 -8.42 24.12 -1.38
CA ARG A 222 -7.00 23.75 -1.23
C ARG A 222 -6.08 24.79 -1.87
N GLU A 223 -6.42 25.31 -3.04
CA GLU A 223 -5.64 26.36 -3.70
C GLU A 223 -5.62 27.65 -2.87
N GLU A 224 -6.78 28.10 -2.38
CA GLU A 224 -6.88 29.25 -1.49
C GLU A 224 -6.17 29.02 -0.14
N HIS A 225 -6.19 27.78 0.37
CA HIS A 225 -5.43 27.38 1.54
C HIS A 225 -3.92 27.55 1.33
N MET A 226 -3.38 26.99 0.25
CA MET A 226 -1.96 27.12 -0.11
C MET A 226 -1.57 28.58 -0.33
N ARG A 227 -2.42 29.36 -1.02
CA ARG A 227 -2.22 30.81 -1.24
C ARG A 227 -2.19 31.57 0.09
N TYR A 228 -3.12 31.27 1.00
CA TYR A 228 -3.19 31.93 2.30
C TYR A 228 -1.93 31.68 3.13
N LEU A 229 -1.37 30.45 3.15
CA LEU A 229 -0.16 30.15 3.92
C LEU A 229 1.03 31.06 3.54
N VAL A 230 1.13 31.47 2.28
CA VAL A 230 2.27 32.27 1.77
C VAL A 230 1.93 33.73 1.46
N ALA A 231 0.67 34.14 1.65
CA ALA A 231 0.16 35.44 1.20
C ALA A 231 0.89 36.67 1.77
N GLU A 232 1.55 36.53 2.92
CA GLU A 232 2.30 37.62 3.59
C GLU A 232 3.80 37.60 3.29
N LEU A 233 4.30 36.59 2.58
CA LEU A 233 5.73 36.52 2.28
C LEU A 233 6.12 37.63 1.30
N ASP A 234 7.35 38.10 1.46
CA ASP A 234 8.01 39.06 0.59
C ASP A 234 9.43 38.59 0.22
N ILE A 235 10.02 39.20 -0.80
CA ILE A 235 11.29 38.79 -1.38
C ILE A 235 12.42 39.63 -0.79
N ARG A 236 13.47 38.96 -0.32
CA ARG A 236 14.65 39.64 0.21
C ARG A 236 15.40 40.39 -0.90
N GLN A 237 15.90 41.58 -0.58
CA GLN A 237 16.50 42.53 -1.53
C GLN A 237 17.56 41.91 -2.46
N HIS A 238 18.39 40.98 -1.94
CA HIS A 238 19.43 40.30 -2.72
C HIS A 238 18.90 39.41 -3.86
N SER A 239 17.70 38.84 -3.74
CA SER A 239 17.13 37.88 -4.69
C SER A 239 16.11 38.53 -5.63
N ARG A 240 15.95 39.86 -5.52
CA ARG A 240 14.98 40.63 -6.31
C ARG A 240 15.29 40.63 -7.80
N LYS A 241 16.57 40.62 -8.17
CA LYS A 241 17.00 40.57 -9.59
C LYS A 241 16.57 39.26 -10.26
N GLU A 242 16.77 38.13 -9.58
CA GLU A 242 16.41 36.81 -10.08
C GLU A 242 14.91 36.59 -10.13
N PHE A 243 14.23 37.06 -9.10
CA PHE A 243 12.78 37.11 -9.06
C PHE A 243 12.21 37.81 -10.30
N ASN A 244 12.71 39.01 -10.63
CA ASN A 244 12.26 39.75 -11.81
C ASN A 244 12.59 38.98 -13.10
N ARG A 245 13.81 38.44 -13.22
CA ARG A 245 14.23 37.64 -14.39
C ARG A 245 13.34 36.41 -14.61
N PHE A 246 12.98 35.71 -13.53
CA PHE A 246 12.07 34.56 -13.60
C PHE A 246 10.66 34.97 -14.01
N CYS A 247 10.10 36.02 -13.41
CA CYS A 247 8.75 36.46 -13.75
C CYS A 247 8.66 37.00 -15.19
N GLU A 248 9.69 37.72 -15.65
CA GLU A 248 9.81 38.16 -17.04
C GLU A 248 9.93 36.98 -18.00
N TYR A 249 10.75 35.97 -17.66
CA TYR A 249 10.85 34.73 -18.43
C TYR A 249 9.51 34.01 -18.55
N VAL A 250 8.78 33.84 -17.44
CA VAL A 250 7.46 33.21 -17.45
C VAL A 250 6.50 33.99 -18.35
N LYS A 251 6.50 35.32 -18.26
CA LYS A 251 5.67 36.19 -19.11
C LYS A 251 6.03 36.06 -20.59
N GLU A 252 7.32 36.08 -20.93
CA GLU A 252 7.81 35.94 -22.29
C GLU A 252 7.53 34.55 -22.87
N LYS A 253 7.78 33.48 -22.12
CA LYS A 253 7.53 32.11 -22.56
C LYS A 253 6.05 31.76 -22.62
N CYS A 254 5.22 32.25 -21.70
CA CYS A 254 3.76 32.16 -21.83
C CYS A 254 3.29 32.86 -23.10
N LYS A 255 3.90 34.01 -23.46
CA LYS A 255 3.61 34.68 -24.73
C LYS A 255 4.07 33.80 -25.91
N MET A 256 5.33 33.37 -25.97
CA MET A 256 5.90 32.54 -27.04
C MET A 256 5.19 31.20 -27.24
N LEU A 257 4.85 30.48 -26.17
CA LEU A 257 4.15 29.19 -26.25
C LEU A 257 2.71 29.36 -26.77
N ARG A 258 2.10 30.54 -26.62
CA ARG A 258 0.83 30.87 -27.29
C ARG A 258 1.03 31.19 -28.78
N THR A 259 2.22 31.63 -29.20
CA THR A 259 2.50 32.06 -30.58
C THR A 259 2.91 30.91 -31.49
N GLU A 260 3.69 29.94 -30.98
CA GLU A 260 4.27 28.86 -31.78
C GLU A 260 3.60 27.50 -31.50
N LYS A 261 3.00 26.88 -32.53
CA LYS A 261 2.56 25.47 -32.53
C LYS A 261 3.74 24.48 -32.57
N HIS A 262 4.89 24.83 -32.00
CA HIS A 262 6.02 23.92 -31.94
C HIS A 262 5.87 22.97 -30.76
N LYS A 263 5.71 21.69 -31.12
CA LYS A 263 5.96 20.54 -30.26
C LYS A 263 7.30 20.75 -29.53
N THR A 264 7.31 20.46 -28.23
CA THR A 264 8.52 20.08 -27.48
C THR A 264 9.75 21.00 -27.64
N ALA A 265 9.61 22.31 -27.42
CA ALA A 265 10.79 23.11 -27.07
C ALA A 265 11.17 22.82 -25.60
N ASP A 266 12.44 22.45 -25.35
CA ASP A 266 12.95 22.23 -24.01
C ASP A 266 12.87 23.53 -23.20
N LEU A 267 12.03 23.54 -22.17
CA LEU A 267 11.91 24.67 -21.26
C LEU A 267 13.11 24.65 -20.32
N ARG A 268 13.94 25.70 -20.37
CA ARG A 268 15.05 25.94 -19.44
C ARG A 268 14.76 27.21 -18.64
N PRO A 269 13.96 27.12 -17.56
CA PRO A 269 13.66 28.28 -16.75
C PRO A 269 14.91 28.76 -15.97
N PRO A 270 15.04 30.07 -15.72
CA PRO A 270 16.13 30.61 -14.89
C PRO A 270 15.97 30.18 -13.42
N PRO A 271 17.04 30.30 -12.60
CA PRO A 271 16.96 30.01 -11.17
C PRO A 271 15.91 30.89 -10.48
N ILE A 272 15.31 30.34 -9.42
CA ILE A 272 14.22 30.97 -8.66
C ILE A 272 14.68 31.33 -7.23
N PRO A 273 14.06 32.33 -6.59
CA PRO A 273 14.33 32.64 -5.19
C PRO A 273 13.78 31.55 -4.25
N TYR A 274 14.63 31.10 -3.32
CA TYR A 274 14.27 30.16 -2.24
C TYR A 274 14.22 30.82 -0.85
N TYR A 275 14.73 32.05 -0.73
CA TYR A 275 14.75 32.83 0.51
C TYR A 275 13.66 33.91 0.50
N TYR A 276 12.79 33.86 1.52
CA TYR A 276 11.68 34.79 1.70
C TYR A 276 11.73 35.44 3.08
N GLN A 277 10.99 36.53 3.24
CA GLN A 277 10.89 37.26 4.49
C GLN A 277 9.42 37.51 4.84
N THR A 278 9.08 37.35 6.12
CA THR A 278 7.76 37.76 6.62
C THR A 278 7.70 39.27 6.88
N PRO A 279 6.52 39.87 7.03
CA PRO A 279 6.40 41.29 7.38
C PRO A 279 7.04 41.65 8.73
N GLN A 280 7.14 40.68 9.64
CA GLN A 280 7.81 40.82 10.94
C GLN A 280 9.33 40.65 10.86
N GLY A 281 9.87 40.44 9.66
CA GLY A 281 11.29 40.28 9.42
C GLY A 281 11.85 38.86 9.62
N LEU A 282 11.02 37.88 9.98
CA LEU A 282 11.44 36.48 10.10
C LEU A 282 11.91 35.94 8.73
N HIS A 283 13.08 35.29 8.73
CA HIS A 283 13.67 34.65 7.56
C HIS A 283 13.03 33.28 7.31
N ILE A 284 12.59 33.02 6.08
CA ILE A 284 11.96 31.78 5.66
C ILE A 284 12.84 31.14 4.57
N ASP A 285 13.34 29.95 4.84
CA ASP A 285 14.19 29.17 3.94
C ASP A 285 13.40 27.97 3.38
N LEU A 286 13.20 27.96 2.06
CA LEU A 286 12.44 26.93 1.35
C LEU A 286 13.32 26.09 0.41
N ARG A 287 14.65 26.06 0.61
CA ARG A 287 15.58 25.28 -0.24
C ARG A 287 15.23 23.79 -0.33
N LEU A 288 14.71 23.19 0.75
CA LEU A 288 14.29 21.77 0.78
C LEU A 288 13.15 21.42 -0.19
N PHE A 289 12.43 22.41 -0.73
CA PHE A 289 11.38 22.16 -1.73
C PHE A 289 11.95 21.87 -3.12
N ASN A 290 13.25 22.13 -3.36
CA ASN A 290 13.92 21.72 -4.59
C ASN A 290 14.15 20.20 -4.61
N LYS A 291 13.68 19.54 -5.68
CA LYS A 291 13.74 18.08 -5.81
C LYS A 291 15.17 17.55 -5.93
N ASP A 292 16.02 18.24 -6.70
CA ASP A 292 17.38 17.77 -6.95
C ASP A 292 18.24 17.86 -5.67
N LEU A 293 18.09 18.96 -4.91
CA LEU A 293 18.78 19.15 -3.64
C LEU A 293 18.40 18.08 -2.63
N ILE A 294 17.10 17.82 -2.41
CA ILE A 294 16.68 16.81 -1.44
C ILE A 294 17.07 15.40 -1.88
N ASN A 295 17.00 15.08 -3.17
CA ASN A 295 17.41 13.78 -3.70
C ASN A 295 18.91 13.50 -3.48
N ASN A 296 19.75 14.55 -3.50
CA ASN A 296 21.17 14.43 -3.19
C ASN A 296 21.44 14.27 -1.67
N CYS A 297 20.60 14.85 -0.81
CA CYS A 297 20.73 14.70 0.64
C CYS A 297 20.24 13.33 1.16
N LEU A 298 19.18 12.76 0.57
CA LEU A 298 18.57 11.50 1.01
C LEU A 298 19.54 10.30 1.14
N PRO A 299 20.44 9.99 0.19
CA PRO A 299 21.38 8.87 0.35
C PRO A 299 22.38 9.11 1.50
N ILE A 300 22.80 10.35 1.72
CA ILE A 300 23.68 10.72 2.85
C ILE A 300 22.93 10.54 4.17
N LEU A 301 21.67 10.97 4.22
CA LEU A 301 20.81 10.78 5.39
C LEU A 301 20.55 9.30 5.68
N SER A 302 20.29 8.48 4.66
CA SER A 302 20.13 7.02 4.84
C SER A 302 21.38 6.41 5.48
N ASN A 303 22.58 6.77 5.00
CA ASN A 303 23.82 6.28 5.57
C ASN A 303 24.01 6.71 7.04
N ILE A 304 23.64 7.95 7.40
CA ILE A 304 23.68 8.44 8.79
C ILE A 304 22.69 7.66 9.66
N VAL A 305 21.43 7.55 9.22
CA VAL A 305 20.35 6.85 9.93
C VAL A 305 20.72 5.38 10.17
N ASP A 306 21.29 4.71 9.16
CA ASP A 306 21.74 3.32 9.24
C ASP A 306 22.94 3.16 10.18
N LYS A 307 23.91 4.09 10.16
CA LYS A 307 25.07 4.07 11.04
C LYS A 307 24.67 4.29 12.50
N GLU A 308 23.83 5.29 12.77
CA GLU A 308 23.38 5.65 14.12
C GLU A 308 22.34 4.67 14.68
N SER A 309 21.81 3.73 13.89
CA SER A 309 20.92 2.68 14.42
C SER A 309 21.69 1.54 15.12
N LYS A 310 22.99 1.37 14.84
CA LYS A 310 23.74 0.14 15.17
C LYS A 310 24.29 0.12 16.61
N SER A 311 24.09 -1.03 17.27
CA SER A 311 24.78 -1.54 18.47
C SER A 311 24.66 -0.77 19.80
N TRP A 312 24.60 0.55 19.83
CA TRP A 312 24.62 1.33 21.08
C TRP A 312 23.34 1.22 21.93
N HIS A 313 22.18 1.02 21.29
CA HIS A 313 20.87 1.02 21.94
C HIS A 313 20.72 -0.15 22.93
N ILE A 314 21.49 -1.23 22.74
CA ILE A 314 21.51 -2.39 23.64
C ILE A 314 22.12 -2.02 24.99
N GLN A 315 23.25 -1.32 24.99
CA GLN A 315 23.94 -0.88 26.22
C GLN A 315 23.16 0.20 26.95
N TYR A 316 22.64 1.18 26.20
CA TYR A 316 21.82 2.25 26.77
C TYR A 316 20.55 1.70 27.43
N ARG A 317 19.90 0.72 26.79
CA ARG A 317 18.76 -0.02 27.36
C ARG A 317 19.10 -0.65 28.70
N GLN A 318 20.20 -1.40 28.77
CA GLN A 318 20.56 -2.14 30.00
C GLN A 318 20.78 -1.20 31.18
N LYS A 319 21.35 -0.01 30.93
CA LYS A 319 21.49 1.03 31.94
C LYS A 319 20.13 1.58 32.38
N LEU A 320 19.27 1.94 31.44
CA LEU A 320 17.99 2.57 31.73
C LEU A 320 17.00 1.61 32.42
N VAL A 321 16.98 0.34 32.03
CA VAL A 321 16.15 -0.69 32.70
C VAL A 321 16.58 -0.87 34.16
N ARG A 322 17.89 -0.83 34.46
CA ARG A 322 18.38 -0.88 35.85
C ARG A 322 17.89 0.33 36.65
N GLU A 323 17.97 1.52 36.08
CA GLU A 323 17.50 2.75 36.73
C GLU A 323 15.99 2.77 36.96
N LEU A 324 15.19 2.28 36.01
CA LEU A 324 13.72 2.25 36.12
C LEU A 324 13.21 1.13 37.04
N LYS A 325 13.88 -0.03 37.07
CA LYS A 325 13.59 -1.09 38.03
C LYS A 325 13.91 -0.66 39.46
N ALA A 326 15.00 0.08 39.67
CA ALA A 326 15.32 0.66 40.97
C ALA A 326 14.24 1.64 41.48
N LYS A 327 13.41 2.19 40.58
CA LYS A 327 12.26 3.06 40.91
C LYS A 327 10.95 2.30 41.17
N GLY A 328 10.94 0.97 41.09
CA GLY A 328 9.76 0.15 41.41
C GLY A 328 8.61 0.23 40.40
N LEU A 329 8.88 0.65 39.15
CA LEU A 329 7.85 0.74 38.09
C LEU A 329 7.43 -0.66 37.60
N SER A 330 6.21 -0.76 37.09
CA SER A 330 5.73 -2.01 36.47
C SER A 330 6.45 -2.31 35.15
N ASP A 331 6.65 -3.58 34.80
CA ASP A 331 7.36 -3.98 33.58
C ASP A 331 6.78 -3.39 32.28
N LYS A 332 5.46 -3.14 32.24
CA LYS A 332 4.80 -2.48 31.10
C LYS A 332 5.20 -1.01 30.98
N GLN A 333 5.18 -0.28 32.09
CA GLN A 333 5.61 1.12 32.14
C GLN A 333 7.10 1.25 31.85
N ILE A 334 7.93 0.32 32.35
CA ILE A 334 9.36 0.26 32.03
C ILE A 334 9.56 0.11 30.52
N ASN A 335 8.82 -0.78 29.86
CA ASN A 335 8.94 -0.97 28.41
C ASN A 335 8.58 0.30 27.62
N GLU A 336 7.49 0.98 27.99
CA GLU A 336 7.06 2.21 27.32
C GLU A 336 8.08 3.34 27.50
N GLU A 337 8.49 3.61 28.75
CA GLU A 337 9.50 4.62 29.08
C GLU A 337 10.86 4.33 28.41
N VAL A 338 11.28 3.06 28.39
CA VAL A 338 12.52 2.65 27.72
C VAL A 338 12.45 2.92 26.21
N ASN A 339 11.35 2.58 25.55
CA ASN A 339 11.20 2.83 24.12
C ASN A 339 11.18 4.33 23.80
N ILE A 340 10.49 5.14 24.61
CA ILE A 340 10.46 6.61 24.46
C ILE A 340 11.86 7.20 24.64
N ALA A 341 12.58 6.80 25.68
CA ALA A 341 13.93 7.28 25.97
C ALA A 341 14.96 6.83 24.92
N VAL A 342 14.90 5.58 24.47
CA VAL A 342 15.76 5.05 23.39
C VAL A 342 15.51 5.82 22.10
N MET A 343 14.24 6.09 21.75
CA MET A 343 13.92 6.87 20.56
C MET A 343 14.38 8.32 20.68
N ALA A 344 14.24 8.95 21.86
CA ALA A 344 14.71 10.31 22.10
C ALA A 344 16.24 10.44 21.97
N GLU A 345 16.99 9.50 22.56
CA GLU A 345 18.45 9.44 22.45
C GLU A 345 18.89 9.16 21.00
N TYR A 346 18.18 8.27 20.30
CA TYR A 346 18.43 7.99 18.88
C TYR A 346 18.25 9.24 18.02
N LEU A 347 17.14 9.96 18.18
CA LEU A 347 16.89 11.21 17.45
C LEU A 347 17.98 12.24 17.75
N GLN A 348 18.41 12.36 19.01
CA GLN A 348 19.48 13.29 19.38
C GLN A 348 20.82 12.95 18.70
N ARG A 349 21.16 11.66 18.60
CA ARG A 349 22.36 11.20 17.88
C ARG A 349 22.27 11.48 16.38
N VAL A 350 21.13 11.15 15.76
CA VAL A 350 20.88 11.45 14.34
C VAL A 350 20.99 12.95 14.08
N TYR A 351 20.36 13.81 14.89
CA TYR A 351 20.44 15.26 14.72
C TYR A 351 21.87 15.79 14.85
N ARG A 352 22.64 15.30 15.85
CA ARG A 352 24.07 15.67 15.98
C ARG A 352 24.89 15.21 14.78
N ALA A 353 24.64 14.00 14.29
CA ALA A 353 25.34 13.46 13.12
C ALA A 353 25.02 14.24 11.84
N VAL A 354 23.76 14.66 11.65
CA VAL A 354 23.34 15.51 10.51
C VAL A 354 23.97 16.90 10.60
N LEU A 355 24.00 17.52 11.78
CA LEU A 355 24.60 18.85 11.97
C LEU A 355 26.12 18.87 11.76
N ASN A 356 26.81 17.76 12.05
CA ASN A 356 28.27 17.65 11.96
C ASN A 356 28.75 16.99 10.65
N ASN A 357 27.86 16.65 9.72
CA ASN A 357 28.24 15.96 8.50
C ASN A 357 28.88 16.91 7.46
N VAL A 358 30.11 16.60 7.06
CA VAL A 358 30.88 17.42 6.11
C VAL A 358 30.34 17.34 4.68
N GLU A 359 29.78 16.19 4.26
CA GLU A 359 29.21 16.03 2.91
C GLU A 359 27.96 16.88 2.72
N LEU A 360 27.10 16.97 3.74
CA LEU A 360 25.93 17.85 3.72
C LEU A 360 26.35 19.33 3.67
N GLU A 361 27.34 19.72 4.46
CA GLU A 361 27.85 21.09 4.47
C GLU A 361 28.51 21.47 3.13
N ASN A 362 29.19 20.52 2.48
CA ASN A 362 29.76 20.70 1.14
C ASN A 362 28.71 20.85 0.04
N LEU A 363 27.55 20.20 0.18
CA LEU A 363 26.45 20.36 -0.77
C LEU A 363 25.92 21.79 -0.74
N GLN A 364 25.56 22.27 0.46
CA GLN A 364 25.06 23.62 0.70
C GLN A 364 25.29 24.05 2.15
N HIS A 365 25.79 25.27 2.35
CA HIS A 365 26.00 25.83 3.68
C HIS A 365 24.69 25.88 4.48
N GLY A 366 24.72 25.35 5.70
CA GLY A 366 23.59 25.38 6.64
C GLY A 366 22.42 24.45 6.30
N ILE A 367 22.57 23.54 5.33
CA ILE A 367 21.49 22.59 4.97
C ILE A 367 21.18 21.61 6.10
N GLY A 368 22.18 21.21 6.89
CA GLY A 368 22.00 20.29 8.03
C GLY A 368 21.04 20.85 9.08
N GLN A 369 21.11 22.14 9.39
CA GLN A 369 20.18 22.80 10.32
C GLN A 369 18.76 22.80 9.79
N LEU A 370 18.59 23.04 8.49
CA LEU A 370 17.29 23.07 7.83
C LEU A 370 16.64 21.67 7.80
N LEU A 371 17.42 20.62 7.54
CA LEU A 371 16.97 19.23 7.57
C LEU A 371 16.52 18.81 8.97
N VAL A 372 17.28 19.15 10.01
CA VAL A 372 16.92 18.87 11.41
C VAL A 372 15.64 19.63 11.80
N ALA A 373 15.55 20.92 11.48
CA ALA A 373 14.36 21.72 11.77
C ALA A 373 13.10 21.17 11.09
N GLN A 374 13.21 20.72 9.83
CA GLN A 374 12.13 20.06 9.11
C GLN A 374 11.69 18.77 9.80
N ALA A 375 12.65 17.88 10.14
CA ALA A 375 12.35 16.62 10.81
C ALA A 375 11.71 16.81 12.19
N GLN A 376 12.23 17.74 12.98
CA GLN A 376 11.68 18.10 14.28
C GLN A 376 10.25 18.62 14.17
N SER A 377 9.96 19.49 13.18
CA SER A 377 8.60 19.99 12.96
C SER A 377 7.60 18.88 12.61
N VAL A 378 8.00 17.94 11.76
CA VAL A 378 7.17 16.80 11.35
C VAL A 378 6.91 15.86 12.52
N LEU A 379 7.94 15.53 13.31
CA LEU A 379 7.81 14.69 14.49
C LEU A 379 6.98 15.36 15.59
N ALA A 380 7.09 16.69 15.76
CA ALA A 380 6.24 17.45 16.68
C ALA A 380 4.75 17.38 16.27
N MET A 381 4.46 17.55 14.97
CA MET A 381 3.10 17.40 14.44
C MET A 381 2.55 15.98 14.61
N GLN A 382 3.37 14.94 14.35
CA GLN A 382 2.96 13.55 14.57
C GLN A 382 2.68 13.26 16.05
N LYS A 383 3.56 13.73 16.95
CA LYS A 383 3.39 13.60 18.40
C LYS A 383 2.11 14.31 18.89
N ALA A 384 1.78 15.46 18.33
CA ALA A 384 0.54 16.17 18.66
C ALA A 384 -0.72 15.36 18.31
N VAL A 385 -0.75 14.76 17.11
CA VAL A 385 -1.86 13.89 16.67
C VAL A 385 -1.96 12.64 17.55
N GLN A 386 -0.82 11.99 17.86
CA GLN A 386 -0.79 10.81 18.72
C GLN A 386 -1.31 11.10 20.14
N LYS A 387 -0.93 12.24 20.74
CA LYS A 387 -1.44 12.64 22.07
C LYS A 387 -2.96 12.75 22.11
N ILE A 388 -3.59 13.28 21.05
CA ILE A 388 -5.05 13.42 20.99
C ILE A 388 -5.73 12.08 20.75
N GLN A 389 -5.16 11.24 19.88
CA GLN A 389 -5.66 9.89 19.65
C GLN A 389 -5.62 9.06 20.93
N GLN A 390 -4.53 9.14 21.72
CA GLN A 390 -4.41 8.48 23.01
C GLN A 390 -5.48 8.96 24.00
N LYS A 391 -5.67 10.29 24.13
CA LYS A 391 -6.76 10.86 24.95
C LYS A 391 -8.13 10.33 24.53
N MET A 392 -8.40 10.24 23.22
CA MET A 392 -9.68 9.71 22.74
C MET A 392 -9.89 8.25 23.16
N VAL A 393 -8.86 7.40 23.03
CA VAL A 393 -8.93 5.98 23.42
C VAL A 393 -9.18 5.85 24.92
N GLU A 394 -8.46 6.58 25.76
CA GLU A 394 -8.63 6.57 27.21
C GLU A 394 -10.05 6.99 27.62
N HIS A 395 -10.59 8.06 27.03
CA HIS A 395 -11.96 8.51 27.31
C HIS A 395 -13.01 7.53 26.78
N LYS A 396 -12.76 6.90 25.63
CA LYS A 396 -13.62 5.87 25.04
C LYS A 396 -13.70 4.63 25.92
N ASP A 397 -12.58 4.21 26.51
CA ASP A 397 -12.54 3.07 27.44
C ASP A 397 -13.25 3.38 28.75
N LYS A 398 -13.04 4.58 29.33
CA LYS A 398 -13.80 5.06 30.50
C LYS A 398 -15.30 5.09 30.22
N LEU A 399 -15.72 5.57 29.04
CA LEU A 399 -17.12 5.54 28.61
C LEU A 399 -17.64 4.11 28.49
N MET A 400 -16.84 3.21 27.94
CA MET A 400 -17.21 1.81 27.79
C MET A 400 -17.50 1.14 29.13
N GLU A 401 -16.66 1.40 30.13
CA GLU A 401 -16.86 0.91 31.49
C GLU A 401 -18.10 1.53 32.14
N HIS A 402 -18.27 2.84 32.03
CA HIS A 402 -19.44 3.55 32.53
C HIS A 402 -20.75 3.01 31.92
N LEU A 403 -20.79 2.75 30.60
CA LEU A 403 -21.95 2.18 29.91
C LEU A 403 -22.28 0.76 30.39
N LYS A 404 -21.27 -0.06 30.70
CA LYS A 404 -21.47 -1.42 31.25
C LYS A 404 -22.09 -1.36 32.64
N VAL A 405 -21.62 -0.46 33.50
CA VAL A 405 -22.10 -0.31 34.88
C VAL A 405 -23.52 0.28 34.92
N LYS A 406 -23.77 1.37 34.18
CA LYS A 406 -25.06 2.08 34.21
C LYS A 406 -26.18 1.36 33.46
N TYR A 407 -25.86 0.70 32.34
CA TYR A 407 -26.84 0.03 31.49
C TYR A 407 -26.48 -1.44 31.20
N PRO A 408 -26.69 -2.38 32.15
CA PRO A 408 -26.25 -3.78 32.02
C PRO A 408 -26.95 -4.57 30.90
N VAL A 409 -28.15 -4.16 30.49
CA VAL A 409 -28.88 -4.79 29.36
C VAL A 409 -28.57 -4.09 28.03
N LYS A 410 -28.60 -2.74 27.99
CA LYS A 410 -28.33 -1.99 26.73
C LYS A 410 -26.88 -2.19 26.26
N SER A 411 -25.90 -2.24 27.18
CA SER A 411 -24.47 -2.42 26.86
C SER A 411 -24.13 -3.77 26.23
N ARG A 412 -24.99 -4.79 26.42
CA ARG A 412 -24.88 -6.10 25.73
C ARG A 412 -25.26 -6.03 24.26
N ILE A 413 -25.97 -4.97 23.83
CA ILE A 413 -26.35 -4.75 22.43
C ILE A 413 -25.17 -4.07 21.72
N PRO A 414 -24.41 -4.78 20.85
CA PRO A 414 -23.21 -4.23 20.25
C PRO A 414 -23.53 -3.01 19.37
N ALA A 415 -24.65 -3.04 18.64
CA ALA A 415 -25.04 -1.94 17.76
C ALA A 415 -25.44 -0.67 18.52
N TRP A 416 -26.05 -0.76 19.70
CA TRP A 416 -26.36 0.42 20.53
C TRP A 416 -25.09 0.97 21.16
N LYS A 417 -24.25 0.09 21.72
CA LYS A 417 -22.97 0.46 22.31
C LYS A 417 -22.09 1.17 21.28
N ASN A 418 -21.94 0.62 20.07
CA ASN A 418 -21.17 1.23 19.00
C ASN A 418 -21.75 2.58 18.58
N GLU A 419 -23.08 2.74 18.53
CA GLU A 419 -23.68 4.05 18.25
C GLU A 419 -23.36 5.10 19.33
N GLN A 420 -23.33 4.71 20.62
CA GLN A 420 -22.91 5.62 21.69
C GLN A 420 -21.42 5.99 21.58
N LEU A 421 -20.57 5.02 21.25
CA LEU A 421 -19.14 5.27 21.03
C LEU A 421 -18.90 6.16 19.80
N GLU A 422 -19.64 5.95 18.71
CA GLU A 422 -19.58 6.80 17.50
C GLU A 422 -19.99 8.24 17.81
N ARG A 423 -21.11 8.43 18.52
CA ARG A 423 -21.54 9.77 18.93
C ARG A 423 -20.49 10.47 19.80
N PHE A 424 -19.89 9.73 20.73
CA PHE A 424 -18.80 10.24 21.55
C PHE A 424 -17.58 10.61 20.69
N GLU A 425 -17.18 9.76 19.74
CA GLU A 425 -16.07 10.07 18.81
C GLU A 425 -16.35 11.32 17.99
N GLU A 426 -17.56 11.46 17.43
CA GLU A 426 -17.99 12.66 16.69
C GLU A 426 -17.93 13.92 17.55
N GLU A 427 -18.47 13.86 18.77
CA GLU A 427 -18.48 14.97 19.72
C GLU A 427 -17.07 15.34 20.18
N PHE A 428 -16.26 14.34 20.55
CA PHE A 428 -14.89 14.53 20.98
C PHE A 428 -14.05 15.17 19.87
N ILE A 429 -14.20 14.74 18.62
CA ILE A 429 -13.51 15.35 17.48
C ILE A 429 -13.98 16.77 17.27
N ASN A 430 -15.28 17.04 17.30
CA ASN A 430 -15.84 18.39 17.14
C ASN A 430 -15.33 19.36 18.21
N GLN A 431 -15.15 18.90 19.45
CA GLN A 431 -14.56 19.71 20.52
C GLN A 431 -13.04 19.90 20.34
N ASN A 432 -12.33 18.86 19.89
CA ASN A 432 -10.86 18.84 19.80
C ASN A 432 -10.31 19.13 18.39
N LEU A 433 -11.11 19.70 17.49
CA LEU A 433 -10.75 19.97 16.08
C LEU A 433 -9.40 20.69 15.89
N TRP A 434 -9.07 21.60 16.80
CA TRP A 434 -7.91 22.50 16.72
C TRP A 434 -6.76 22.13 17.66
N SER A 435 -7.05 21.24 18.62
CA SER A 435 -6.10 20.88 19.68
C SER A 435 -4.78 20.32 19.12
N ALA A 436 -4.82 19.64 17.97
CA ALA A 436 -3.62 19.08 17.33
C ALA A 436 -2.67 20.18 16.88
N HIS A 437 -3.21 21.27 16.31
CA HIS A 437 -2.44 22.43 15.90
C HIS A 437 -1.89 23.18 17.11
N ASP A 438 -2.69 23.39 18.15
CA ASP A 438 -2.24 24.10 19.37
C ASP A 438 -1.09 23.34 20.06
N ILE A 439 -1.21 22.01 20.20
CA ILE A 439 -0.16 21.16 20.75
C ILE A 439 1.08 21.14 19.82
N ALA A 440 0.89 21.11 18.50
CA ALA A 440 2.01 21.17 17.57
C ALA A 440 2.75 22.51 17.64
N VAL A 441 2.03 23.62 17.79
CA VAL A 441 2.60 24.96 17.98
C VAL A 441 3.41 25.00 19.28
N SER A 442 2.86 24.53 20.40
CA SER A 442 3.59 24.53 21.68
C SER A 442 4.87 23.69 21.61
N LEU A 443 4.81 22.50 20.99
CA LEU A 443 5.98 21.63 20.80
C LEU A 443 7.04 22.27 19.88
N CYS A 444 6.63 23.01 18.86
CA CYS A 444 7.56 23.72 17.98
C CYS A 444 8.17 24.96 18.64
N GLU A 445 7.43 25.63 19.54
CA GLU A 445 7.92 26.76 20.34
C GLU A 445 8.96 26.30 21.37
N GLU A 446 8.73 25.17 22.03
CA GLU A 446 9.71 24.53 22.94
C GLU A 446 11.03 24.20 22.24
N GLN A 447 10.99 23.94 20.92
CA GLN A 447 12.16 23.59 20.09
C GLN A 447 12.75 24.78 19.30
N ASP A 448 12.27 26.01 19.52
CA ASP A 448 12.66 27.24 18.81
C ASP A 448 12.50 27.19 17.27
N LEU A 449 11.51 26.44 16.78
CA LEU A 449 11.26 26.26 15.33
C LEU A 449 10.39 27.38 14.75
N LYS A 450 10.94 28.61 14.69
CA LYS A 450 10.20 29.83 14.29
C LYS A 450 9.48 29.72 12.95
N GLN A 451 10.11 29.11 11.93
CA GLN A 451 9.50 28.91 10.60
C GLN A 451 8.28 27.98 10.66
N ALA A 452 8.37 26.88 11.41
CA ALA A 452 7.27 25.93 11.58
C ALA A 452 6.11 26.55 12.35
N VAL A 453 6.42 27.28 13.45
CA VAL A 453 5.42 28.01 14.25
C VAL A 453 4.66 29.04 13.40
N TYR A 454 5.35 29.78 12.53
CA TYR A 454 4.71 30.72 11.61
C TYR A 454 3.68 30.02 10.71
N PHE A 455 4.08 28.94 10.03
CA PHE A 455 3.16 28.23 9.12
C PHE A 455 2.03 27.52 9.87
N LEU A 456 2.27 26.92 11.05
CA LEU A 456 1.24 26.27 11.87
C LEU A 456 0.19 27.27 12.38
N ARG A 457 0.61 28.46 12.84
CA ARG A 457 -0.32 29.51 13.28
C ARG A 457 -1.16 30.04 12.10
N ARG A 458 -0.55 30.21 10.92
CA ARG A 458 -1.30 30.59 9.70
C ARG A 458 -2.28 29.51 9.27
N ASP A 459 -1.87 28.25 9.34
CA ASP A 459 -2.73 27.12 9.05
C ASP A 459 -3.95 27.12 9.99
N LEU A 460 -3.71 27.21 11.30
CA LEU A 460 -4.77 27.29 12.31
C LEU A 460 -5.72 28.46 12.05
N ASN A 461 -5.20 29.66 11.77
CA ASN A 461 -6.02 30.84 11.48
C ASN A 461 -6.87 30.65 10.21
N PHE A 462 -6.29 30.03 9.16
CA PHE A 462 -7.03 29.73 7.95
C PHE A 462 -8.21 28.80 8.22
N ILE A 463 -7.96 27.68 8.89
CA ILE A 463 -8.96 26.63 9.10
C ILE A 463 -10.04 27.11 10.08
N LYS A 464 -9.68 27.93 11.08
CA LYS A 464 -10.61 28.49 12.08
C LYS A 464 -11.48 29.63 11.55
N GLU A 465 -10.89 30.60 10.83
CA GLU A 465 -11.58 31.84 10.49
C GLU A 465 -11.94 31.95 8.99
N ARG A 466 -11.01 31.61 8.09
CA ARG A 466 -11.16 31.85 6.64
C ARG A 466 -11.93 30.73 5.93
N GLU A 467 -11.61 29.48 6.21
CA GLU A 467 -12.22 28.31 5.56
C GLU A 467 -13.76 28.29 5.66
N PRO A 468 -14.40 28.47 6.83
CA PRO A 468 -15.86 28.42 6.90
C PRO A 468 -16.53 29.53 6.09
N ILE A 469 -15.87 30.69 5.95
CA ILE A 469 -16.34 31.79 5.11
C ILE A 469 -16.18 31.44 3.64
N LEU A 470 -14.98 31.00 3.23
CA LEU A 470 -14.68 30.61 1.85
C LEU A 470 -15.56 29.45 1.38
N ARG A 471 -15.83 28.45 2.22
CA ARG A 471 -16.72 27.34 1.89
C ARG A 471 -18.15 27.83 1.64
N LYS A 472 -18.62 28.82 2.41
CA LYS A 472 -19.92 29.47 2.19
C LYS A 472 -19.95 30.34 0.93
N GLU A 473 -18.86 31.04 0.61
CA GLU A 473 -18.76 31.91 -0.57
C GLU A 473 -18.60 31.11 -1.87
N LEU A 474 -17.63 30.21 -1.91
CA LEU A 474 -17.40 29.31 -3.05
C LEU A 474 -18.58 28.36 -3.26
N GLY A 475 -19.24 27.91 -2.18
CA GLY A 475 -20.47 27.12 -2.26
C GLY A 475 -21.65 27.87 -2.88
N LYS A 476 -21.68 29.21 -2.83
CA LYS A 476 -22.71 30.02 -3.53
C LYS A 476 -22.43 30.16 -5.02
N VAL A 477 -21.21 29.89 -5.48
CA VAL A 477 -20.86 30.00 -6.90
C VAL A 477 -21.56 28.88 -7.67
N LYS A 478 -22.48 29.25 -8.56
CA LYS A 478 -23.25 28.32 -9.37
C LYS A 478 -22.65 28.22 -10.78
N VAL A 479 -21.80 27.22 -11.01
CA VAL A 479 -21.26 26.88 -12.33
C VAL A 479 -22.21 25.88 -13.00
N PRO A 480 -22.53 26.02 -14.30
CA PRO A 480 -23.34 25.02 -14.98
C PRO A 480 -22.62 23.67 -15.02
N THR A 481 -23.36 22.61 -14.68
CA THR A 481 -22.87 21.23 -14.76
C THR A 481 -22.44 20.86 -16.19
N ARG A 482 -23.18 21.34 -17.19
CA ARG A 482 -22.87 21.10 -18.61
C ARG A 482 -23.21 22.30 -19.51
N VAL A 483 -22.42 22.51 -20.55
CA VAL A 483 -22.66 23.49 -21.61
C VAL A 483 -22.80 22.75 -22.94
N PHE A 484 -23.94 22.90 -23.63
CA PHE A 484 -24.19 22.29 -24.93
C PHE A 484 -23.84 23.26 -26.04
N THR A 485 -23.35 22.73 -27.17
CA THR A 485 -22.99 23.54 -28.34
C THR A 485 -23.67 23.02 -29.59
N PHE A 486 -24.27 23.92 -30.36
CA PHE A 486 -25.01 23.61 -31.59
C PHE A 486 -24.39 24.38 -32.76
N ALA A 487 -23.85 23.65 -33.73
CA ALA A 487 -23.13 24.22 -34.87
C ALA A 487 -24.02 24.27 -36.12
N THR A 488 -24.15 25.46 -36.71
CA THR A 488 -24.84 25.68 -37.99
C THR A 488 -23.81 26.06 -39.05
N LYS A 489 -23.83 25.42 -40.22
CA LYS A 489 -22.91 25.72 -41.33
C LYS A 489 -23.16 27.11 -41.89
N ILE A 490 -22.09 27.84 -42.18
CA ILE A 490 -22.15 29.09 -42.92
C ILE A 490 -22.22 28.74 -44.42
N TRP A 491 -23.32 29.12 -45.07
CA TRP A 491 -23.66 28.66 -46.43
C TRP A 491 -22.71 29.19 -47.50
N PHE A 492 -22.33 30.46 -47.40
CA PHE A 492 -21.47 31.11 -48.38
C PHE A 492 -20.01 31.12 -47.90
N PRO A 493 -19.06 30.56 -48.68
CA PRO A 493 -17.66 30.52 -48.30
C PRO A 493 -17.01 31.89 -48.07
N GLN A 494 -17.54 32.95 -48.69
CA GLN A 494 -17.10 34.34 -48.47
C GLN A 494 -17.29 34.83 -47.02
N HIS A 495 -18.22 34.21 -46.28
CA HIS A 495 -18.52 34.56 -44.90
C HIS A 495 -17.87 33.59 -43.90
N TRP A 496 -17.06 32.64 -44.36
CA TRP A 496 -16.25 31.83 -43.44
C TRP A 496 -15.29 32.75 -42.69
N LEU A 497 -15.05 32.48 -41.41
CA LEU A 497 -14.16 33.31 -40.61
C LEU A 497 -12.75 32.75 -40.71
N VAL A 498 -11.88 33.42 -41.46
CA VAL A 498 -10.46 33.10 -41.47
C VAL A 498 -9.80 33.84 -40.31
N VAL A 499 -9.33 33.09 -39.33
CA VAL A 499 -8.63 33.62 -38.17
C VAL A 499 -7.14 33.42 -38.39
N ARG A 500 -6.42 34.54 -38.47
CA ARG A 500 -4.97 34.59 -38.41
C ARG A 500 -4.55 34.58 -36.95
N GLN A 501 -3.75 33.60 -36.58
CA GLN A 501 -3.13 33.54 -35.27
C GLN A 501 -1.72 34.08 -35.41
N PHE A 502 -1.50 35.30 -34.90
CA PHE A 502 -0.20 35.94 -34.91
C PHE A 502 0.14 36.40 -33.49
N ARG A 503 1.28 35.94 -32.97
CA ARG A 503 1.80 36.32 -31.66
C ARG A 503 0.84 36.12 -30.46
N GLY A 504 -0.05 35.13 -30.54
CA GLY A 504 -1.02 34.81 -29.48
C GLY A 504 -2.29 35.67 -29.56
N ASP A 505 -2.31 36.68 -30.43
CA ASP A 505 -3.49 37.44 -30.78
C ASP A 505 -4.19 36.76 -31.97
N THR A 506 -5.52 36.66 -31.87
CA THR A 506 -6.37 36.12 -32.93
C THR A 506 -7.03 37.26 -33.66
N GLU A 507 -6.64 37.49 -34.91
CA GLU A 507 -7.25 38.50 -35.77
C GLU A 507 -8.12 37.84 -36.84
N VAL A 508 -9.33 38.36 -37.04
CA VAL A 508 -10.22 37.91 -38.12
C VAL A 508 -9.79 38.62 -39.40
N VAL A 509 -9.23 37.87 -40.34
CA VAL A 509 -8.78 38.36 -41.64
C VAL A 509 -9.90 38.21 -42.66
N PRO A 510 -10.07 39.18 -43.60
CA PRO A 510 -11.06 39.06 -44.66
C PRO A 510 -10.86 37.80 -45.50
N THR A 511 -11.96 37.11 -45.78
CA THR A 511 -11.93 35.84 -46.49
C THR A 511 -11.82 36.06 -48.00
N ILE A 512 -10.66 35.74 -48.55
CA ILE A 512 -10.35 35.86 -49.97
C ILE A 512 -10.33 34.45 -50.60
N ILE A 513 -10.98 34.31 -51.76
CA ILE A 513 -11.04 33.05 -52.53
C ILE A 513 -10.34 33.27 -53.86
N MET A 514 -9.36 32.42 -54.19
CA MET A 514 -8.60 32.49 -55.45
C MET A 514 -8.61 31.16 -56.18
N ASN A 515 -8.60 31.19 -57.53
CA ASN A 515 -8.72 29.99 -58.36
C ASN A 515 -7.40 29.21 -58.57
N ARG A 516 -6.25 29.83 -58.31
CA ARG A 516 -4.93 29.23 -58.50
C ARG A 516 -3.98 29.73 -57.43
N VAL A 517 -3.24 28.82 -56.80
CA VAL A 517 -2.17 29.15 -55.85
C VAL A 517 -1.15 30.03 -56.56
N LEU A 518 -0.93 31.25 -56.06
CA LEU A 518 0.19 32.07 -56.51
C LEU A 518 1.47 31.44 -55.95
N SER A 519 2.22 30.73 -56.80
CA SER A 519 3.54 30.21 -56.45
C SER A 519 4.57 31.34 -56.38
N THR A 520 4.45 32.24 -55.41
CA THR A 520 5.48 33.22 -55.05
C THR A 520 5.42 33.48 -53.55
N GLY A 521 5.92 32.54 -52.75
CA GLY A 521 6.31 32.84 -51.38
C GLY A 521 7.64 33.60 -51.39
N PRO A 522 7.83 34.67 -50.60
CA PRO A 522 9.15 35.26 -50.43
C PRO A 522 10.10 34.22 -49.83
N ALA A 523 11.22 33.98 -50.52
CA ALA A 523 12.37 33.24 -50.00
C ALA A 523 13.01 34.07 -48.86
N GLY A 524 12.53 33.86 -47.64
CA GLY A 524 13.09 34.46 -46.43
C GLY A 524 12.29 34.02 -45.22
N LYS A 525 12.96 33.42 -44.23
CA LYS A 525 12.37 32.99 -42.95
C LYS A 525 11.68 34.18 -42.25
N LYS A 526 10.38 34.39 -42.49
CA LYS A 526 9.48 35.16 -41.63
C LYS A 526 8.63 34.16 -40.84
N GLU A 527 8.43 34.42 -39.56
CA GLU A 527 7.54 33.66 -38.66
C GLU A 527 6.23 33.31 -39.38
N ILE A 528 5.92 32.02 -39.52
CA ILE A 528 4.77 31.56 -40.32
C ILE A 528 3.49 31.82 -39.52
N ASP A 529 2.67 32.76 -39.99
CA ASP A 529 1.30 32.96 -39.52
C ASP A 529 0.51 31.66 -39.64
N THR A 530 -0.18 31.22 -38.58
CA THR A 530 -1.08 30.06 -38.70
C THR A 530 -2.50 30.53 -38.96
N TYR A 531 -3.08 30.05 -40.05
CA TYR A 531 -4.44 30.40 -40.46
C TYR A 531 -5.38 29.25 -40.12
N THR A 532 -6.51 29.58 -39.50
CA THR A 532 -7.59 28.64 -39.21
C THR A 532 -8.88 29.16 -39.83
N VAL A 533 -9.76 28.27 -40.27
CA VAL A 533 -11.05 28.65 -40.86
C VAL A 533 -12.19 28.09 -40.02
N ASP A 534 -13.08 28.96 -39.53
CA ASP A 534 -14.34 28.53 -38.93
C ASP A 534 -15.46 28.55 -39.98
N LYS A 535 -15.97 27.35 -40.27
CA LYS A 535 -17.06 27.10 -41.23
C LYS A 535 -18.43 27.07 -40.54
N TYR A 536 -18.48 27.21 -39.22
CA TYR A 536 -19.69 27.02 -38.42
C TYR A 536 -19.98 28.21 -37.50
N MET A 537 -21.25 28.61 -37.46
CA MET A 537 -21.79 29.45 -36.41
C MET A 537 -22.18 28.58 -35.22
N ARG A 538 -21.58 28.80 -34.04
CA ARG A 538 -21.84 28.00 -32.82
C ARG A 538 -22.74 28.75 -31.87
N ARG A 539 -23.83 28.11 -31.44
CA ARG A 539 -24.69 28.59 -30.35
C ARG A 539 -24.47 27.73 -29.11
N LYS A 540 -24.54 28.34 -27.93
CA LYS A 540 -24.33 27.64 -26.66
C LYS A 540 -25.55 27.76 -25.77
N THR A 541 -25.87 26.68 -25.07
CA THR A 541 -26.86 26.63 -23.99
C THR A 541 -26.22 26.04 -22.76
N SER A 542 -26.74 26.40 -21.59
CA SER A 542 -26.14 26.08 -20.31
C SER A 542 -27.21 25.54 -19.37
N THR A 543 -26.89 24.52 -18.58
CA THR A 543 -27.81 23.94 -17.58
C THR A 543 -28.10 24.88 -16.41
N ARG A 544 -27.47 26.06 -16.36
CA ARG A 544 -27.67 27.07 -15.30
C ARG A 544 -29.07 27.66 -15.28
N TYR A 545 -29.73 27.75 -16.44
CA TYR A 545 -31.04 28.38 -16.57
C TYR A 545 -32.14 27.32 -16.69
N PRO A 546 -33.35 27.56 -16.18
CA PRO A 546 -34.48 26.67 -16.40
C PRO A 546 -34.83 26.62 -17.90
N MET A 547 -35.59 25.61 -18.33
CA MET A 547 -35.98 25.43 -19.75
C MET A 547 -34.80 25.13 -20.69
N TRP A 548 -33.63 24.74 -20.15
CA TRP A 548 -32.45 24.45 -20.96
C TRP A 548 -32.67 23.26 -21.92
N ARG A 549 -33.49 22.27 -21.54
CA ARG A 549 -33.88 21.13 -22.40
C ARG A 549 -34.67 21.60 -23.62
N TRP A 550 -35.61 22.53 -23.44
CA TRP A 550 -36.37 23.12 -24.54
C TRP A 550 -35.52 24.03 -25.42
N TRP A 551 -34.60 24.78 -24.83
CA TRP A 551 -33.64 25.56 -25.60
C TRP A 551 -32.70 24.67 -26.43
N ASN A 552 -32.29 23.52 -25.90
CA ASN A 552 -31.56 22.50 -26.66
C ASN A 552 -32.40 21.98 -27.83
N TYR A 553 -33.67 21.67 -27.62
CA TYR A 553 -34.59 21.26 -28.70
C TYR A 553 -34.70 22.33 -29.79
N VAL A 554 -34.90 23.61 -29.44
CA VAL A 554 -35.02 24.70 -30.42
C VAL A 554 -33.71 24.90 -31.18
N HIS A 555 -32.57 24.95 -30.50
CA HIS A 555 -31.27 25.11 -31.18
C HIS A 555 -30.87 23.90 -32.01
N ARG A 556 -31.23 22.68 -31.59
CA ARG A 556 -31.05 21.46 -32.38
C ARG A 556 -31.90 21.50 -33.64
N THR A 557 -33.19 21.84 -33.51
CA THR A 557 -34.11 22.00 -34.64
C THR A 557 -33.58 23.03 -35.62
N TRP A 558 -33.10 24.18 -35.12
CA TRP A 558 -32.48 25.19 -35.97
C TRP A 558 -31.23 24.66 -36.69
N ALA A 559 -30.27 24.11 -35.95
CA ALA A 559 -29.01 23.64 -36.53
C ALA A 559 -29.25 22.53 -37.56
N TRP A 560 -30.09 21.54 -37.25
CA TRP A 560 -30.40 20.43 -38.14
C TRP A 560 -31.19 20.88 -39.37
N MET A 561 -32.16 21.80 -39.21
CA MET A 561 -32.92 22.37 -40.31
C MET A 561 -31.99 23.10 -41.29
N TRP A 562 -31.20 24.07 -40.82
CA TRP A 562 -30.32 24.86 -41.69
C TRP A 562 -29.18 24.02 -42.29
N ASN A 563 -28.64 23.04 -41.57
CA ASN A 563 -27.63 22.13 -42.10
C ASN A 563 -28.22 21.17 -43.15
N SER A 564 -29.44 20.68 -42.93
CA SER A 564 -30.12 19.81 -43.90
C SER A 564 -30.55 20.59 -45.13
N MET A 565 -31.08 21.80 -44.96
CA MET A 565 -31.36 22.71 -46.08
C MET A 565 -30.10 22.98 -46.88
N PHE A 566 -28.97 23.30 -46.23
CA PHE A 566 -27.69 23.46 -46.94
C PHE A 566 -27.31 22.19 -47.72
N PHE A 567 -27.42 21.02 -47.11
CA PHE A 567 -27.07 19.76 -47.75
C PHE A 567 -27.97 19.44 -48.96
N PHE A 568 -29.29 19.54 -48.79
CA PHE A 568 -30.28 19.15 -49.80
C PHE A 568 -30.53 20.23 -50.87
N LEU A 569 -30.38 21.51 -50.55
CA LEU A 569 -30.59 22.64 -51.48
C LEU A 569 -29.30 23.03 -52.21
N VAL A 570 -28.14 22.94 -51.54
CA VAL A 570 -26.87 23.44 -52.07
C VAL A 570 -25.92 22.29 -52.43
N VAL A 571 -25.64 21.37 -51.49
CA VAL A 571 -24.63 20.32 -51.74
C VAL A 571 -25.07 19.34 -52.81
N ILE A 572 -26.28 18.77 -52.71
CA ILE A 572 -26.77 17.77 -53.67
C ILE A 572 -27.00 18.38 -55.07
N PRO A 573 -27.73 19.50 -55.24
CA PRO A 573 -28.03 20.03 -56.57
C PRO A 573 -26.85 20.71 -57.28
N LEU A 574 -25.86 21.22 -56.54
CA LEU A 574 -24.77 22.03 -57.12
C LEU A 574 -23.38 21.42 -56.97
N PHE A 575 -23.13 20.58 -55.97
CA PHE A 575 -21.78 20.13 -55.64
C PHE A 575 -21.61 18.59 -55.66
N SER A 576 -22.69 17.83 -55.86
CA SER A 576 -22.66 16.36 -55.97
C SER A 576 -22.23 15.88 -57.37
N PRO A 577 -21.66 14.66 -57.50
CA PRO A 577 -21.37 14.02 -58.78
C PRO A 577 -22.58 13.70 -59.66
N VAL A 578 -23.78 13.63 -59.08
CA VAL A 578 -25.07 13.44 -59.76
C VAL A 578 -25.96 14.61 -59.39
N SER A 579 -25.82 15.71 -60.15
CA SER A 579 -26.37 17.03 -59.81
C SER A 579 -26.73 17.83 -61.07
N PHE A 580 -27.52 18.89 -60.92
CA PHE A 580 -27.80 19.81 -62.02
C PHE A 580 -26.51 20.44 -62.58
N ARG A 581 -25.58 20.82 -61.71
CA ARG A 581 -24.29 21.38 -62.15
C ARG A 581 -23.45 20.35 -62.92
N ALA A 582 -23.42 19.09 -62.48
CA ALA A 582 -22.71 18.04 -63.20
C ALA A 582 -23.34 17.70 -64.55
N LEU A 583 -24.64 17.95 -64.73
CA LEU A 583 -25.34 17.79 -66.00
C LEU A 583 -25.01 18.91 -67.00
N PHE A 584 -25.09 20.17 -66.57
CA PHE A 584 -25.00 21.33 -67.47
C PHE A 584 -23.58 21.90 -67.65
N CYS A 585 -22.64 21.65 -66.72
CA CYS A 585 -21.28 22.17 -66.87
C CYS A 585 -20.45 21.36 -67.88
N VAL A 586 -19.67 22.07 -68.71
CA VAL A 586 -18.79 21.45 -69.72
C VAL A 586 -17.50 20.92 -69.10
N HIS A 587 -16.92 21.65 -68.16
CA HIS A 587 -15.65 21.32 -67.51
C HIS A 587 -15.87 20.72 -66.12
N PRO A 588 -15.00 19.78 -65.68
CA PRO A 588 -15.03 19.28 -64.31
C PRO A 588 -14.81 20.43 -63.31
N PHE A 589 -15.43 20.34 -62.14
CA PHE A 589 -15.36 21.39 -61.12
C PHE A 589 -14.88 20.83 -59.78
N LYS A 590 -14.29 21.69 -58.96
CA LYS A 590 -13.80 21.39 -57.60
C LYS A 590 -14.76 22.02 -56.58
N PRO A 591 -15.56 21.23 -55.84
CA PRO A 591 -16.61 21.77 -54.97
C PRO A 591 -16.12 22.20 -53.59
N ASP A 592 -14.95 21.72 -53.14
CA ASP A 592 -14.41 22.02 -51.81
C ASP A 592 -13.26 23.05 -51.89
N LEU A 593 -13.05 23.76 -50.79
CA LEU A 593 -12.04 24.82 -50.65
C LEU A 593 -11.08 24.48 -49.51
N GLU A 594 -9.79 24.57 -49.78
CA GLU A 594 -8.68 24.38 -48.84
C GLU A 594 -8.02 25.71 -48.51
N LEU A 595 -7.67 25.89 -47.23
CA LEU A 595 -6.99 27.08 -46.73
C LEU A 595 -5.47 26.92 -46.92
N SER A 596 -4.86 27.85 -47.65
CA SER A 596 -3.40 27.92 -47.74
C SER A 596 -2.83 28.50 -46.45
N GLN A 597 -1.87 27.78 -45.85
CA GLN A 597 -1.12 28.27 -44.69
C GLN A 597 -0.07 29.33 -45.07
N VAL A 598 0.20 29.50 -46.37
CA VAL A 598 1.23 30.45 -46.86
C VAL A 598 0.67 31.87 -46.95
N ASP A 599 -0.57 32.01 -47.44
CA ASP A 599 -1.16 33.32 -47.75
C ASP A 599 -2.46 33.60 -46.97
N GLY A 600 -3.00 32.62 -46.24
CA GLY A 600 -4.30 32.73 -45.57
C GLY A 600 -5.51 32.75 -46.51
N VAL A 601 -5.31 32.50 -47.81
CA VAL A 601 -6.33 32.52 -48.86
C VAL A 601 -6.93 31.12 -49.08
N LEU A 602 -8.21 31.05 -49.44
CA LEU A 602 -8.91 29.80 -49.77
C LEU A 602 -8.76 29.47 -51.27
N TYR A 603 -8.33 28.25 -51.57
CA TYR A 603 -8.15 27.72 -52.92
C TYR A 603 -9.02 26.48 -53.17
N PRO A 604 -9.49 26.23 -54.40
CA PRO A 604 -10.18 24.99 -54.75
C PRO A 604 -9.31 23.76 -54.49
N LYS A 605 -9.83 22.83 -53.71
CA LYS A 605 -9.19 21.57 -53.33
C LYS A 605 -8.80 20.76 -54.57
N GLU A 606 -7.51 20.50 -54.76
CA GLU A 606 -7.03 19.79 -55.95
C GLU A 606 -7.31 18.29 -55.92
N SER A 607 -7.36 17.71 -54.72
CA SER A 607 -7.56 16.28 -54.49
C SER A 607 -9.01 15.80 -54.72
N TYR A 608 -9.98 16.71 -54.85
CA TYR A 608 -11.39 16.35 -55.04
C TYR A 608 -12.00 17.05 -56.26
N VAL A 609 -12.12 16.30 -57.35
CA VAL A 609 -12.64 16.78 -58.65
C VAL A 609 -13.92 16.03 -59.00
N VAL A 610 -14.96 16.78 -59.37
CA VAL A 610 -16.25 16.22 -59.80
C VAL A 610 -16.36 16.29 -61.33
N HIS A 611 -16.59 15.13 -61.95
CA HIS A 611 -16.75 14.99 -63.39
C HIS A 611 -18.20 15.23 -63.86
N THR A 612 -18.35 16.13 -64.84
CA THR A 612 -19.61 16.42 -65.55
C THR A 612 -19.94 15.40 -66.64
N LEU A 613 -21.16 15.38 -67.15
CA LEU A 613 -21.58 14.49 -68.25
C LEU A 613 -20.60 14.53 -69.43
N ILE A 614 -20.26 15.74 -69.89
CA ILE A 614 -19.35 15.94 -71.03
C ILE A 614 -17.94 15.45 -70.69
N SER A 615 -17.44 15.73 -69.48
CA SER A 615 -16.13 15.24 -69.06
C SER A 615 -16.09 13.72 -68.87
N ARG A 616 -17.19 13.11 -68.41
CA ARG A 616 -17.34 11.64 -68.29
C ARG A 616 -17.38 10.97 -69.65
N LEU A 617 -18.06 11.57 -70.64
CA LEU A 617 -18.04 11.10 -72.02
C LEU A 617 -16.64 11.21 -72.62
N ARG A 618 -15.93 12.33 -72.43
CA ARG A 618 -14.54 12.47 -72.87
C ARG A 618 -13.63 11.44 -72.20
N LEU A 619 -13.78 11.21 -70.90
CA LEU A 619 -12.99 10.23 -70.15
C LEU A 619 -13.32 8.78 -70.58
N LEU A 620 -14.58 8.48 -70.88
CA LEU A 620 -14.99 7.20 -71.45
C LEU A 620 -14.27 6.95 -72.78
N TRP A 621 -14.28 7.93 -73.68
CA TRP A 621 -13.62 7.82 -74.98
C TRP A 621 -12.09 7.77 -74.85
N GLN A 622 -11.50 8.54 -73.93
CA GLN A 622 -10.08 8.42 -73.59
C GLN A 622 -9.72 7.03 -73.07
N ASN A 623 -10.57 6.41 -72.23
CA ASN A 623 -10.39 5.04 -71.75
C ASN A 623 -10.57 3.99 -72.85
N VAL A 624 -11.45 4.24 -73.83
CA VAL A 624 -11.61 3.41 -75.03
C VAL A 624 -10.35 3.47 -75.90
N HIS A 625 -9.80 4.66 -76.12
CA HIS A 625 -8.56 4.85 -76.85
C HIS A 625 -7.35 4.26 -76.12
N LYS A 626 -7.26 4.45 -74.80
CA LYS A 626 -6.20 3.90 -73.96
C LYS A 626 -6.24 2.38 -73.90
N SER A 627 -7.41 1.79 -73.63
CA SER A 627 -7.58 0.32 -73.62
C SER A 627 -7.23 -0.32 -74.96
N ARG A 628 -7.43 0.39 -76.07
CA ARG A 628 -6.98 -0.05 -77.39
C ARG A 628 -5.46 0.06 -77.51
N ALA A 629 -4.88 1.19 -77.13
CA ALA A 629 -3.43 1.37 -77.15
C ALA A 629 -2.72 0.31 -76.30
N ASP A 630 -3.24 0.00 -75.12
CA ASP A 630 -2.74 -1.03 -74.21
C ASP A 630 -2.85 -2.44 -74.84
N PHE A 631 -3.96 -2.73 -75.53
CA PHE A 631 -4.13 -4.00 -76.26
C PHE A 631 -3.19 -4.14 -77.46
N GLU A 632 -2.93 -3.06 -78.20
CA GLU A 632 -1.97 -3.07 -79.31
C GLU A 632 -0.53 -3.19 -78.80
N ALA A 633 -0.23 -2.59 -77.63
CA ALA A 633 1.08 -2.66 -76.97
C ALA A 633 1.36 -4.01 -76.29
N ALA A 634 0.35 -4.80 -75.95
CA ALA A 634 0.53 -6.10 -75.31
C ALA A 634 1.15 -7.16 -76.27
N PRO A 635 2.15 -7.95 -75.84
CA PRO A 635 2.77 -9.00 -76.67
C PRO A 635 1.78 -10.15 -76.98
N HIS A 636 1.98 -10.84 -78.12
CA HIS A 636 1.07 -11.88 -78.61
C HIS A 636 1.14 -13.16 -77.74
N ALA A 637 0.22 -13.32 -76.79
CA ALA A 637 0.19 -14.50 -75.89
C ALA A 637 -1.16 -15.27 -75.87
N GLY A 638 -2.11 -14.92 -76.75
CA GLY A 638 -3.46 -15.51 -76.77
C GLY A 638 -3.64 -16.66 -77.76
N PHE A 639 -4.47 -17.66 -77.41
CA PHE A 639 -4.83 -18.84 -78.20
C PHE A 639 -5.49 -18.52 -79.58
N LEU A 640 -6.08 -17.33 -79.73
CA LEU A 640 -6.59 -16.80 -81.01
C LEU A 640 -5.68 -15.66 -81.51
N GLY A 641 -5.21 -15.75 -82.75
CA GLY A 641 -4.30 -14.76 -83.34
C GLY A 641 -4.86 -13.32 -83.36
N LYS A 642 -3.96 -12.31 -83.30
CA LYS A 642 -4.33 -10.88 -83.18
C LYS A 642 -5.25 -10.34 -84.28
N SER A 643 -5.37 -10.99 -85.44
CA SER A 643 -6.27 -10.56 -86.51
C SER A 643 -7.75 -10.59 -86.06
N PHE A 644 -8.22 -11.73 -85.54
CA PHE A 644 -9.63 -11.87 -85.12
C PHE A 644 -9.91 -11.15 -83.80
N THR A 645 -8.99 -11.23 -82.85
CA THR A 645 -9.14 -10.56 -81.54
C THR A 645 -9.11 -9.03 -81.67
N ARG A 646 -8.44 -8.44 -82.69
CA ARG A 646 -8.51 -7.01 -82.99
C ARG A 646 -9.91 -6.56 -83.43
N HIS A 647 -10.63 -7.36 -84.22
CA HIS A 647 -12.01 -7.05 -84.60
C HIS A 647 -12.96 -7.12 -83.41
N LEU A 648 -12.83 -8.15 -82.57
CA LEU A 648 -13.64 -8.33 -81.37
C LEU A 648 -13.33 -7.24 -80.33
N ASN A 649 -12.07 -6.87 -80.17
CA ASN A 649 -11.67 -5.75 -79.31
C ASN A 649 -12.15 -4.40 -79.85
N ARG A 650 -12.15 -4.18 -81.17
CA ARG A 650 -12.73 -2.98 -81.79
C ARG A 650 -14.24 -2.90 -81.56
N PHE A 651 -14.94 -4.02 -81.72
CA PHE A 651 -16.37 -4.10 -81.43
C PHE A 651 -16.66 -3.85 -79.95
N TRP A 652 -15.95 -4.53 -79.04
CA TRP A 652 -16.10 -4.36 -77.60
C TRP A 652 -15.81 -2.92 -77.15
N ASN A 653 -14.72 -2.31 -77.61
CA ASN A 653 -14.33 -0.97 -77.16
C ASN A 653 -15.13 0.16 -77.82
N PHE A 654 -15.37 0.13 -79.14
CA PHE A 654 -16.10 1.21 -79.81
C PHE A 654 -17.63 1.06 -79.73
N VAL A 655 -18.16 -0.16 -79.85
CA VAL A 655 -19.62 -0.38 -79.89
C VAL A 655 -20.17 -0.60 -78.48
N LEU A 656 -19.65 -1.56 -77.73
CA LEU A 656 -20.19 -1.89 -76.40
C LEU A 656 -19.74 -0.89 -75.33
N LYS A 657 -18.44 -0.59 -75.21
CA LYS A 657 -17.93 0.33 -74.18
C LYS A 657 -18.14 1.80 -74.56
N GLY A 658 -17.80 2.17 -75.79
CA GLY A 658 -17.94 3.54 -76.31
C GLY A 658 -19.39 3.90 -76.65
N GLY A 659 -19.98 3.21 -77.63
CA GLY A 659 -21.33 3.48 -78.15
C GLY A 659 -22.43 3.26 -77.12
N PHE A 660 -22.56 2.04 -76.60
CA PHE A 660 -23.58 1.71 -75.60
C PHE A 660 -23.30 2.40 -74.26
N GLY A 661 -22.04 2.54 -73.84
CA GLY A 661 -21.68 3.35 -72.66
C GLY A 661 -22.02 4.84 -72.79
N SER A 662 -21.79 5.45 -73.97
CA SER A 662 -22.21 6.83 -74.25
C SER A 662 -23.72 6.97 -74.30
N PHE A 663 -24.42 6.00 -74.89
CA PHE A 663 -25.88 5.95 -74.92
C PHE A 663 -26.47 5.88 -73.51
N LEU A 664 -25.96 4.97 -72.66
CA LEU A 664 -26.39 4.84 -71.27
C LEU A 664 -26.10 6.11 -70.47
N LEU A 665 -24.91 6.72 -70.65
CA LEU A 665 -24.57 7.97 -69.98
C LEU A 665 -25.47 9.14 -70.42
N VAL A 666 -25.79 9.27 -71.72
CA VAL A 666 -26.64 10.37 -72.20
C VAL A 666 -28.12 10.15 -71.84
N LEU A 667 -28.58 8.91 -71.70
CA LEU A 667 -29.97 8.61 -71.35
C LEU A 667 -30.21 8.60 -69.83
N VAL A 668 -29.39 7.86 -69.08
CA VAL A 668 -29.64 7.57 -67.66
C VAL A 668 -29.10 8.68 -66.75
N PHE A 669 -27.93 9.25 -67.05
CA PHE A 669 -27.31 10.25 -66.18
C PHE A 669 -28.14 11.55 -66.06
N PRO A 670 -28.71 12.12 -67.13
CA PRO A 670 -29.58 13.30 -66.99
C PRO A 670 -30.83 13.03 -66.17
N LEU A 671 -31.47 11.87 -66.36
CA LEU A 671 -32.64 11.46 -65.57
C LEU A 671 -32.28 11.34 -64.09
N LEU A 672 -31.16 10.66 -63.78
CA LEU A 672 -30.65 10.58 -62.41
C LEU A 672 -30.39 11.97 -61.82
N CYS A 673 -29.66 12.84 -62.52
CA CYS A 673 -29.36 14.20 -62.03
C CYS A 673 -30.61 15.03 -61.77
N ILE A 674 -31.64 14.93 -62.64
CA ILE A 674 -32.89 15.68 -62.48
C ILE A 674 -33.70 15.13 -61.31
N VAL A 675 -33.83 13.81 -61.21
CA VAL A 675 -34.60 13.17 -60.12
C VAL A 675 -33.93 13.38 -58.77
N THR A 676 -32.62 13.16 -58.66
CA THR A 676 -31.90 13.32 -57.38
C THR A 676 -31.88 14.77 -56.91
N SER A 677 -31.60 15.71 -57.81
CA SER A 677 -31.57 17.14 -57.46
C SER A 677 -32.97 17.69 -57.23
N GLY A 678 -33.97 17.25 -58.00
CA GLY A 678 -35.37 17.64 -57.81
C GLY A 678 -35.92 17.15 -56.48
N LEU A 679 -35.71 15.87 -56.15
CA LEU A 679 -36.12 15.29 -54.86
C LEU A 679 -35.38 15.94 -53.69
N SER A 680 -34.10 16.26 -53.83
CA SER A 680 -33.35 16.93 -52.77
C SER A 680 -33.86 18.35 -52.53
N VAL A 681 -34.12 19.14 -53.57
CA VAL A 681 -34.70 20.48 -53.44
C VAL A 681 -36.09 20.41 -52.77
N PHE A 682 -36.92 19.44 -53.16
CA PHE A 682 -38.22 19.20 -52.52
C PHE A 682 -38.09 18.89 -51.02
N MET A 683 -37.16 18.00 -50.65
CA MET A 683 -36.86 17.68 -49.24
C MET A 683 -36.35 18.89 -48.47
N ALA A 684 -35.57 19.78 -49.12
CA ALA A 684 -35.07 21.00 -48.51
C ALA A 684 -36.17 22.05 -48.26
N LEU A 685 -37.05 22.25 -49.23
CA LEU A 685 -38.16 23.22 -49.14
C LEU A 685 -39.19 22.79 -48.09
N THR A 686 -39.38 21.48 -47.92
CA THR A 686 -40.27 20.91 -46.90
C THR A 686 -39.60 20.75 -45.53
N ALA A 687 -38.29 20.96 -45.41
CA ALA A 687 -37.52 20.79 -44.16
C ALA A 687 -38.08 21.59 -42.97
N PRO A 688 -38.54 22.85 -43.11
CA PRO A 688 -39.14 23.58 -41.99
C PRO A 688 -40.40 22.92 -41.39
N VAL A 689 -41.09 22.07 -42.16
CA VAL A 689 -42.31 21.37 -41.73
C VAL A 689 -41.99 20.07 -41.00
N TRP A 690 -41.14 19.22 -41.58
CA TRP A 690 -40.87 17.89 -41.01
C TRP A 690 -39.72 17.89 -40.00
N MET A 691 -38.75 18.82 -40.09
CA MET A 691 -37.60 18.83 -39.18
C MET A 691 -37.98 19.04 -37.70
N PRO A 692 -38.89 19.97 -37.34
CA PRO A 692 -39.36 20.09 -35.95
C PRO A 692 -40.00 18.81 -35.42
N VAL A 693 -40.75 18.08 -36.27
CA VAL A 693 -41.37 16.82 -35.88
C VAL A 693 -40.31 15.76 -35.61
N VAL A 694 -39.29 15.64 -36.48
CA VAL A 694 -38.19 14.68 -36.31
C VAL A 694 -37.38 14.99 -35.04
N THR A 695 -37.03 16.26 -34.80
CA THR A 695 -36.30 16.63 -33.59
C THR A 695 -37.13 16.51 -32.32
N LEU A 696 -38.46 16.66 -32.40
CA LEU A 696 -39.37 16.46 -31.27
C LEU A 696 -39.47 14.97 -30.92
N LEU A 697 -39.58 14.09 -31.93
CA LEU A 697 -39.54 12.64 -31.73
C LEU A 697 -38.20 12.20 -31.12
N ALA A 698 -37.08 12.78 -31.58
CA ALA A 698 -35.78 12.54 -30.97
C ALA A 698 -35.72 13.04 -29.51
N HIS A 699 -36.28 14.22 -29.23
CA HIS A 699 -36.34 14.78 -27.88
C HIS A 699 -37.15 13.89 -26.91
N ILE A 700 -38.30 13.39 -27.36
CA ILE A 700 -39.11 12.40 -26.61
C ILE A 700 -38.32 11.10 -26.41
N GLY A 701 -37.62 10.63 -27.44
CA GLY A 701 -36.74 9.46 -27.36
C GLY A 701 -35.63 9.59 -26.32
N PHE A 702 -35.11 10.81 -26.10
CA PHE A 702 -34.06 11.03 -25.08
C PHE A 702 -34.57 10.83 -23.66
N PHE A 703 -35.85 11.10 -23.40
CA PHE A 703 -36.44 10.90 -22.07
C PHE A 703 -36.88 9.46 -21.84
N LEU A 704 -37.34 8.79 -22.90
CA LEU A 704 -37.89 7.45 -22.82
C LEU A 704 -36.82 6.36 -22.90
N VAL A 705 -35.78 6.53 -23.72
CA VAL A 705 -34.80 5.48 -24.04
C VAL A 705 -33.42 5.80 -23.49
N TYR A 706 -32.82 6.91 -23.92
CA TYR A 706 -31.44 7.27 -23.55
C TYR A 706 -31.21 8.79 -23.53
N ASP A 707 -30.88 9.34 -22.36
CA ASP A 707 -30.73 10.78 -22.17
C ASP A 707 -29.34 11.28 -22.59
N ILE A 708 -29.21 11.66 -23.88
CA ILE A 708 -28.00 12.29 -24.44
C ILE A 708 -27.70 13.63 -23.77
N ASP A 709 -28.76 14.32 -23.34
CA ASP A 709 -28.71 15.64 -22.74
C ASP A 709 -28.52 15.58 -21.21
N CYS A 710 -28.23 14.41 -20.63
CA CYS A 710 -27.99 14.24 -19.20
C CYS A 710 -26.85 15.17 -18.71
N PRO A 711 -27.08 15.97 -17.66
CA PRO A 711 -26.08 16.90 -17.13
C PRO A 711 -24.98 16.20 -16.30
N GLU A 712 -25.29 15.06 -15.68
CA GLU A 712 -24.42 14.35 -14.74
C GLU A 712 -23.73 13.15 -15.42
N LEU A 713 -22.44 12.91 -15.15
CA LEU A 713 -21.68 11.85 -15.83
C LEU A 713 -21.89 10.45 -15.23
N SER A 714 -22.05 10.33 -13.90
CA SER A 714 -22.19 9.06 -13.16
C SER A 714 -23.63 8.54 -13.06
N GLY A 715 -24.62 9.40 -13.35
CA GLY A 715 -26.03 9.03 -13.28
C GLY A 715 -26.48 8.02 -14.35
N ASN A 716 -27.59 7.33 -14.09
CA ASN A 716 -28.21 6.45 -15.07
C ASN A 716 -28.76 7.27 -16.25
N LYS A 717 -28.39 6.85 -17.46
CA LYS A 717 -28.78 7.50 -18.73
C LYS A 717 -29.91 6.76 -19.44
N ILE A 718 -30.22 5.53 -19.02
CA ILE A 718 -31.16 4.62 -19.69
C ILE A 718 -32.51 4.66 -18.98
N LEU A 719 -33.60 4.81 -19.74
CA LEU A 719 -34.99 4.80 -19.23
C LEU A 719 -35.23 5.75 -18.02
N VAL A 720 -34.72 6.98 -18.08
CA VAL A 720 -34.71 7.93 -16.95
C VAL A 720 -36.11 8.21 -16.38
N LEU A 721 -37.13 8.29 -17.24
CA LEU A 721 -38.52 8.48 -16.80
C LEU A 721 -39.04 7.29 -15.98
N MET A 722 -38.73 6.06 -16.39
CA MET A 722 -39.17 4.85 -15.69
C MET A 722 -38.47 4.71 -14.35
N GLU A 723 -37.19 5.09 -14.26
CA GLU A 723 -36.48 5.17 -12.99
C GLU A 723 -37.15 6.18 -12.03
N ALA A 724 -37.48 7.38 -12.49
CA ALA A 724 -38.13 8.38 -11.65
C ALA A 724 -39.49 7.89 -11.12
N ILE A 725 -40.32 7.29 -11.99
CA ILE A 725 -41.68 6.86 -11.63
C ILE A 725 -41.65 5.54 -10.84
N LEU A 726 -41.13 4.45 -11.42
CA LEU A 726 -41.24 3.13 -10.82
C LEU A 726 -40.29 2.96 -9.63
N TRP A 727 -39.04 3.42 -9.75
CA TRP A 727 -38.05 3.20 -8.71
C TRP A 727 -38.16 4.24 -7.59
N HIS A 728 -38.10 5.53 -7.90
CA HIS A 728 -38.07 6.57 -6.87
C HIS A 728 -39.46 6.90 -6.29
N ILE A 729 -40.50 7.04 -7.11
CA ILE A 729 -41.84 7.38 -6.61
C ILE A 729 -42.58 6.16 -6.09
N VAL A 730 -42.75 5.11 -6.91
CA VAL A 730 -43.59 3.96 -6.53
C VAL A 730 -42.91 3.07 -5.49
N LEU A 731 -41.75 2.52 -5.81
CA LEU A 731 -41.06 1.56 -4.92
C LEU A 731 -40.52 2.25 -3.67
N GLN A 732 -39.65 3.26 -3.82
CA GLN A 732 -39.04 3.94 -2.67
C GLN A 732 -39.96 4.99 -2.04
N GLY A 733 -40.79 5.69 -2.80
CA GLY A 733 -41.62 6.78 -2.29
C GLY A 733 -42.97 6.37 -1.71
N CYS A 734 -43.59 5.29 -2.19
CA CYS A 734 -44.91 4.85 -1.73
C CYS A 734 -44.86 3.51 -0.99
N ILE A 735 -44.23 2.48 -1.58
CA ILE A 735 -44.22 1.13 -1.00
C ILE A 735 -43.28 1.05 0.22
N GLN A 736 -42.08 1.59 0.11
CA GLN A 736 -41.11 1.59 1.20
C GLN A 736 -41.62 2.27 2.49
N PRO A 737 -42.21 3.48 2.51
CA PRO A 737 -42.66 4.07 3.76
C PRO A 737 -43.83 3.31 4.40
N VAL A 738 -44.76 2.77 3.61
CA VAL A 738 -45.87 1.94 4.11
C VAL A 738 -45.31 0.66 4.74
N THR A 739 -44.40 -0.02 4.06
CA THR A 739 -43.76 -1.23 4.59
C THR A 739 -42.87 -0.91 5.79
N ALA A 740 -42.08 0.16 5.78
CA ALA A 740 -41.25 0.58 6.91
C ALA A 740 -42.09 0.92 8.15
N LEU A 741 -43.22 1.62 7.99
CA LEU A 741 -44.16 1.92 9.07
C LEU A 741 -44.74 0.63 9.66
N LEU A 742 -45.22 -0.29 8.80
CA LEU A 742 -45.74 -1.58 9.23
C LEU A 742 -44.68 -2.41 9.98
N PHE A 743 -43.45 -2.43 9.48
CA PHE A 743 -42.35 -3.12 10.14
C PHE A 743 -41.97 -2.48 11.47
N GLY A 744 -41.87 -1.15 11.54
CA GLY A 744 -41.46 -0.41 12.74
C GLY A 744 -42.51 -0.41 13.85
N VAL A 745 -43.79 -0.26 13.51
CA VAL A 745 -44.90 -0.12 14.48
C VAL A 745 -45.50 -1.46 14.88
N ILE A 746 -45.59 -2.44 13.97
CA ILE A 746 -46.31 -3.69 14.21
C ILE A 746 -45.36 -4.88 14.34
N ILE A 747 -44.55 -5.14 13.31
CA ILE A 747 -43.74 -6.37 13.26
C ILE A 747 -42.63 -6.35 14.33
N CYS A 748 -41.90 -5.23 14.48
CA CYS A 748 -40.80 -5.15 15.44
C CYS A 748 -41.28 -5.30 16.89
N PRO A 749 -42.35 -4.62 17.35
CA PRO A 749 -42.89 -4.83 18.70
C PRO A 749 -43.42 -6.24 18.94
N LEU A 750 -44.11 -6.84 17.97
CA LEU A 750 -44.56 -8.23 18.09
C LEU A 750 -43.37 -9.20 18.18
N ALA A 751 -42.36 -9.04 17.33
CA ALA A 751 -41.15 -9.87 17.38
C ALA A 751 -40.41 -9.71 18.72
N ALA A 752 -40.25 -8.48 19.23
CA ALA A 752 -39.64 -8.22 20.53
C ALA A 752 -40.44 -8.86 21.68
N PHE A 753 -41.78 -8.77 21.63
CA PHE A 753 -42.66 -9.42 22.60
C PHE A 753 -42.47 -10.95 22.60
N PHE A 754 -42.48 -11.59 21.42
CA PHE A 754 -42.26 -13.03 21.33
C PHE A 754 -40.85 -13.45 21.77
N CYS A 755 -39.82 -12.66 21.49
CA CYS A 755 -38.46 -12.90 22.00
C CYS A 755 -38.40 -12.83 23.54
N LEU A 756 -39.03 -11.82 24.16
CA LEU A 756 -39.10 -11.71 25.63
C LEU A 756 -39.93 -12.85 26.24
N LEU A 757 -41.06 -13.18 25.64
CA LEU A 757 -41.90 -14.29 26.10
C LEU A 757 -41.13 -15.60 26.03
N PHE A 758 -40.42 -15.85 24.93
CA PHE A 758 -39.59 -17.04 24.79
C PHE A 758 -38.43 -17.07 25.80
N GLY A 759 -37.74 -15.94 26.03
CA GLY A 759 -36.68 -15.84 27.03
C GLY A 759 -37.16 -16.09 28.46
N THR A 760 -38.31 -15.51 28.83
CA THR A 760 -38.91 -15.70 30.17
C THR A 760 -39.42 -17.13 30.37
N LEU A 761 -40.12 -17.71 29.38
CA LEU A 761 -40.53 -19.11 29.41
C LEU A 761 -39.32 -20.04 29.49
N ARG A 762 -38.25 -19.79 28.72
CA ARG A 762 -37.01 -20.56 28.77
C ARG A 762 -36.36 -20.48 30.16
N ARG A 763 -36.31 -19.30 30.79
CA ARG A 763 -35.79 -19.14 32.16
C ARG A 763 -36.65 -19.86 33.20
N ALA A 764 -37.98 -19.82 33.04
CA ALA A 764 -38.93 -20.47 33.94
C ALA A 764 -38.84 -22.00 33.84
N PHE A 765 -38.93 -22.56 32.63
CA PHE A 765 -38.75 -23.99 32.40
C PHE A 765 -37.37 -24.47 32.82
N ARG A 766 -36.32 -23.68 32.56
CA ARG A 766 -34.98 -24.02 33.01
C ARG A 766 -34.85 -24.01 34.52
N GLY A 767 -35.45 -23.01 35.20
CA GLY A 767 -35.48 -22.96 36.66
C GLY A 767 -36.22 -24.15 37.27
N LEU A 768 -37.36 -24.54 36.68
CA LEU A 768 -38.10 -25.74 37.08
C LEU A 768 -37.26 -27.00 36.87
N TRP A 769 -36.64 -27.16 35.70
CA TRP A 769 -35.77 -28.29 35.39
C TRP A 769 -34.57 -28.38 36.32
N ASP A 770 -33.85 -27.27 36.54
CA ASP A 770 -32.70 -27.22 37.45
C ASP A 770 -33.12 -27.52 38.89
N SER A 771 -34.29 -27.05 39.35
CA SER A 771 -34.85 -27.39 40.66
C SER A 771 -35.17 -28.89 40.79
N VAL A 772 -35.84 -29.47 39.79
CA VAL A 772 -36.16 -30.90 39.75
C VAL A 772 -34.88 -31.73 39.73
N MET A 773 -33.95 -31.47 38.81
CA MET A 773 -32.68 -32.20 38.70
C MET A 773 -31.83 -32.06 39.98
N PHE A 774 -31.79 -30.87 40.57
CA PHE A 774 -31.03 -30.64 41.79
C PHE A 774 -31.59 -31.44 42.98
N HIS A 775 -32.90 -31.34 43.25
CA HIS A 775 -33.50 -32.00 44.41
C HIS A 775 -33.69 -33.51 44.23
N THR A 776 -33.98 -33.99 43.02
CA THR A 776 -34.25 -35.41 42.78
C THR A 776 -33.00 -36.22 42.46
N VAL A 777 -32.08 -35.70 41.63
CA VAL A 777 -30.91 -36.44 41.13
C VAL A 777 -29.63 -36.02 41.84
N ILE A 778 -29.27 -34.74 41.83
CA ILE A 778 -27.94 -34.30 42.25
C ILE A 778 -27.78 -34.34 43.78
N LYS A 779 -28.76 -33.87 44.54
CA LYS A 779 -28.72 -33.87 46.01
C LYS A 779 -28.72 -35.30 46.59
N SER A 780 -29.38 -36.25 45.94
CA SER A 780 -29.54 -37.62 46.44
C SER A 780 -28.47 -38.60 45.91
N ARG A 781 -27.97 -38.40 44.68
CA ARG A 781 -27.06 -39.32 43.98
C ARG A 781 -25.77 -38.69 43.47
N GLY A 782 -25.54 -37.39 43.69
CA GLY A 782 -24.33 -36.69 43.26
C GLY A 782 -23.07 -37.24 43.94
N ARG A 783 -22.10 -37.66 43.11
CA ARG A 783 -20.78 -38.17 43.51
C ARG A 783 -19.70 -37.49 42.69
N ILE A 784 -18.47 -37.53 43.19
CA ILE A 784 -17.31 -36.98 42.50
C ILE A 784 -16.96 -37.90 41.31
N PRO A 785 -16.87 -37.39 40.07
CA PRO A 785 -16.51 -38.17 38.90
C PRO A 785 -15.03 -38.60 38.94
N ALA A 786 -14.75 -39.80 38.42
CA ALA A 786 -13.40 -40.37 38.33
C ALA A 786 -12.71 -40.11 36.98
N SER A 787 -13.45 -39.60 35.99
CA SER A 787 -12.92 -39.25 34.66
C SER A 787 -13.83 -38.23 33.98
N ASP A 788 -13.30 -37.56 32.95
CA ASP A 788 -14.09 -36.66 32.10
C ASP A 788 -15.18 -37.43 31.35
N GLY A 789 -16.42 -36.95 31.43
CA GLY A 789 -17.55 -37.57 30.76
C GLY A 789 -18.58 -36.56 30.27
N PHE A 790 -19.63 -37.07 29.62
CA PHE A 790 -20.71 -36.22 29.11
C PHE A 790 -21.48 -35.50 30.22
N ILE A 791 -21.58 -36.10 31.41
CA ILE A 791 -22.37 -35.58 32.55
C ILE A 791 -21.63 -34.48 33.30
N ALA A 792 -20.34 -34.66 33.53
CA ALA A 792 -19.46 -33.72 34.21
C ALA A 792 -18.12 -33.69 33.48
N ARG A 793 -17.69 -32.50 33.10
CA ARG A 793 -16.43 -32.26 32.39
C ARG A 793 -15.59 -31.30 33.22
N ARG A 794 -14.31 -31.60 33.36
CA ARG A 794 -13.37 -30.73 34.05
C ARG A 794 -13.10 -29.48 33.21
N VAL A 795 -13.11 -28.31 33.85
CA VAL A 795 -12.86 -27.00 33.23
C VAL A 795 -11.56 -26.38 33.77
N ALA A 796 -11.14 -26.75 34.98
CA ALA A 796 -9.82 -26.42 35.52
C ALA A 796 -9.34 -27.51 36.48
N GLY A 797 -8.03 -27.61 36.73
CA GLY A 797 -7.43 -28.56 37.66
C GLY A 797 -6.05 -29.07 37.20
N PRO A 798 -5.27 -29.69 38.10
CA PRO A 798 -3.97 -30.24 37.77
C PRO A 798 -4.05 -31.30 36.66
N GLY A 799 -3.14 -31.21 35.70
CA GLY A 799 -3.14 -32.02 34.48
C GLY A 799 -4.14 -31.59 33.37
N LEU A 800 -5.04 -30.63 33.65
CA LEU A 800 -5.89 -29.99 32.62
C LEU A 800 -5.37 -28.61 32.22
N ALA A 801 -4.82 -27.86 33.19
CA ALA A 801 -4.12 -26.62 32.93
C ALA A 801 -2.73 -26.89 32.33
N SER A 802 -2.34 -26.10 31.34
CA SER A 802 -1.01 -26.15 30.71
C SER A 802 0.12 -25.62 31.60
N ASN A 803 -0.20 -25.09 32.79
CA ASN A 803 0.68 -24.23 33.59
C ASN A 803 1.20 -24.96 34.83
N TYR A 804 2.03 -25.97 34.61
CA TYR A 804 2.83 -26.60 35.65
C TYR A 804 4.27 -26.74 35.14
N PHE A 805 5.22 -26.80 36.08
CA PHE A 805 6.64 -26.89 35.77
C PHE A 805 7.23 -28.24 36.18
N PHE A 806 8.32 -28.66 35.58
CA PHE A 806 9.09 -29.81 35.98
C PHE A 806 10.43 -29.35 36.57
N GLN A 807 10.74 -29.80 37.76
CA GLN A 807 12.05 -29.59 38.37
C GLN A 807 13.01 -30.69 37.90
N ILE A 808 14.17 -30.27 37.41
CA ILE A 808 15.29 -31.17 37.12
C ILE A 808 16.39 -31.00 38.16
N LYS A 809 17.35 -31.90 38.19
CA LYS A 809 18.60 -31.75 38.95
C LYS A 809 19.62 -30.93 38.14
N PRO A 810 20.50 -30.14 38.78
CA PRO A 810 21.49 -29.33 38.08
C PRO A 810 22.42 -30.19 37.20
N GLU A 811 22.70 -31.42 37.59
CA GLU A 811 23.51 -32.38 36.83
C GLU A 811 22.87 -32.72 35.47
N GLN A 812 21.54 -32.87 35.40
CA GLN A 812 20.81 -33.10 34.15
C GLN A 812 20.94 -31.90 33.20
N SER A 813 20.99 -30.68 33.75
CA SER A 813 21.16 -29.46 32.96
C SER A 813 22.57 -29.35 32.37
N LEU A 814 23.60 -29.74 33.13
CA LEU A 814 24.99 -29.75 32.66
C LEU A 814 25.22 -30.84 31.61
N ALA A 815 24.65 -32.03 31.80
CA ALA A 815 24.69 -33.10 30.81
C ALA A 815 24.05 -32.67 29.48
N ALA A 816 22.91 -31.96 29.54
CA ALA A 816 22.26 -31.42 28.35
C ALA A 816 23.09 -30.32 27.66
N ILE A 817 23.81 -29.49 28.43
CA ILE A 817 24.76 -28.51 27.89
C ILE A 817 25.92 -29.20 27.19
N GLU A 818 26.51 -30.24 27.78
CA GLU A 818 27.59 -31.00 27.16
C GLU A 818 27.17 -31.62 25.82
N ALA A 819 25.99 -32.24 25.77
CA ALA A 819 25.43 -32.75 24.52
C ALA A 819 25.27 -31.64 23.47
N LYS A 820 24.92 -30.42 23.90
CA LYS A 820 24.81 -29.25 23.02
C LYS A 820 26.17 -28.71 22.56
N LEU A 821 27.20 -28.75 23.41
CA LEU A 821 28.58 -28.41 23.04
C LEU A 821 29.07 -29.33 21.91
N GLU A 822 28.91 -30.64 22.09
CA GLU A 822 29.32 -31.64 21.08
C GLU A 822 28.49 -31.47 19.79
N PHE A 823 27.20 -31.14 19.91
CA PHE A 823 26.38 -30.83 18.73
C PHE A 823 26.92 -29.62 17.95
N ASP A 824 27.25 -28.52 18.64
CA ASP A 824 27.74 -27.29 18.02
C ASP A 824 29.14 -27.51 17.42
N GLU A 825 29.99 -28.34 18.03
CA GLU A 825 31.26 -28.79 17.47
C GLU A 825 31.07 -29.58 16.17
N LEU A 826 30.17 -30.57 16.17
CA LEU A 826 29.88 -31.40 15.00
C LEU A 826 29.35 -30.55 13.83
N GLU A 827 28.58 -29.50 14.12
CA GLU A 827 28.05 -28.60 13.11
C GLU A 827 29.12 -27.68 12.51
N ALA A 828 29.96 -27.08 13.35
CA ALA A 828 31.10 -26.30 12.87
C ALA A 828 32.09 -27.18 12.06
N TRP A 829 32.37 -28.38 12.55
CA TRP A 829 33.23 -29.35 11.88
C TRP A 829 32.64 -29.82 10.54
N LYS A 830 31.35 -30.18 10.50
CA LYS A 830 30.65 -30.54 9.25
C LYS A 830 30.79 -29.44 8.21
N ASN A 831 30.53 -28.18 8.58
CA ASN A 831 30.59 -27.05 7.66
C ASN A 831 32.00 -26.82 7.12
N ASN A 832 33.03 -27.02 7.96
CA ASN A 832 34.42 -26.92 7.52
C ASN A 832 34.80 -28.06 6.56
N VAL A 833 34.48 -29.31 6.90
CA VAL A 833 34.80 -30.49 6.08
C VAL A 833 34.04 -30.50 4.75
N LEU A 834 32.80 -30.01 4.72
CA LEU A 834 32.05 -29.85 3.47
C LEU A 834 32.79 -28.98 2.46
N LYS A 835 33.43 -27.88 2.89
CA LYS A 835 34.24 -27.03 2.02
C LYS A 835 35.46 -27.78 1.46
N VAL A 836 36.09 -28.63 2.27
CA VAL A 836 37.23 -29.46 1.83
C VAL A 836 36.77 -30.51 0.81
N ILE A 837 35.59 -31.11 1.00
CA ILE A 837 35.00 -32.07 0.06
C ILE A 837 34.68 -31.37 -1.28
N GLU A 838 34.18 -30.14 -1.25
CA GLU A 838 33.81 -29.34 -2.44
C GLU A 838 35.02 -28.80 -3.22
N TYR A 839 36.18 -28.73 -2.59
CA TYR A 839 37.39 -28.15 -3.15
C TYR A 839 37.77 -28.60 -4.59
N PRO A 840 37.77 -29.91 -4.95
CA PRO A 840 38.06 -30.34 -6.32
C PRO A 840 37.01 -29.87 -7.34
N GLU A 841 35.73 -29.76 -6.98
CA GLU A 841 34.72 -29.17 -7.88
C GLU A 841 35.00 -27.69 -8.11
N GLU A 842 35.38 -26.95 -7.07
CA GLU A 842 35.70 -25.52 -7.18
C GLU A 842 36.94 -25.28 -8.06
N GLU A 843 38.00 -26.05 -7.88
CA GLU A 843 39.21 -25.98 -8.74
C GLU A 843 38.88 -26.35 -10.18
N TYR A 844 38.00 -27.34 -10.42
CA TYR A 844 37.53 -27.66 -11.78
C TYR A 844 36.76 -26.49 -12.40
N ARG A 845 35.81 -25.89 -11.68
CA ARG A 845 35.06 -24.71 -12.16
C ARG A 845 35.98 -23.53 -12.44
N LYS A 846 36.97 -23.31 -11.58
CA LYS A 846 37.97 -22.25 -11.72
C LYS A 846 38.87 -22.47 -12.93
N PHE A 847 39.35 -23.70 -13.15
CA PHE A 847 40.12 -24.08 -14.33
C PHE A 847 39.34 -23.82 -15.61
N VAL A 848 38.08 -24.26 -15.70
CA VAL A 848 37.25 -24.03 -16.90
C VAL A 848 37.02 -22.53 -17.15
N LYS A 849 36.72 -21.78 -16.08
CA LYS A 849 36.54 -20.34 -16.15
C LYS A 849 37.82 -19.59 -16.54
N GLN A 850 39.00 -20.12 -16.24
CA GLN A 850 40.27 -19.50 -16.62
C GLN A 850 40.69 -19.86 -18.06
N CYS A 851 40.53 -21.12 -18.47
CA CYS A 851 40.98 -21.59 -19.77
C CYS A 851 39.97 -21.32 -20.91
N PHE A 852 38.66 -21.36 -20.64
CA PHE A 852 37.62 -21.41 -21.69
C PHE A 852 36.66 -20.21 -21.70
N LYS A 853 36.61 -19.39 -20.64
CA LYS A 853 35.79 -18.17 -20.59
C LYS A 853 36.04 -17.17 -21.73
N PRO A 854 37.29 -16.92 -22.20
CA PRO A 854 37.53 -16.06 -23.35
C PRO A 854 36.87 -16.56 -24.66
N PHE A 855 36.54 -17.84 -24.72
CA PHE A 855 35.90 -18.48 -25.88
C PHE A 855 34.39 -18.69 -25.68
N SER A 856 33.81 -18.11 -24.63
CA SER A 856 32.39 -18.28 -24.26
C SER A 856 31.95 -19.75 -24.07
N ALA A 857 32.91 -20.63 -23.77
CA ALA A 857 32.62 -22.02 -23.43
C ALA A 857 32.48 -22.17 -21.91
N ASP A 858 31.45 -22.90 -21.49
CA ASP A 858 31.11 -23.15 -20.09
C ASP A 858 31.08 -24.66 -19.80
N ILE A 859 30.96 -25.02 -18.53
CA ILE A 859 30.97 -26.40 -18.06
C ILE A 859 29.74 -27.14 -18.58
N CYS A 860 29.95 -28.36 -19.09
CA CYS A 860 28.89 -29.29 -19.49
C CYS A 860 28.75 -30.42 -18.46
N ASP A 861 27.52 -30.80 -18.10
CA ASP A 861 27.20 -31.86 -17.12
C ASP A 861 27.36 -33.28 -17.69
N ASP A 862 28.46 -33.55 -18.38
CA ASP A 862 28.79 -34.86 -18.92
C ASP A 862 30.29 -35.20 -18.80
N GLY A 863 30.60 -36.49 -18.89
CA GLY A 863 31.98 -36.99 -18.82
C GLY A 863 32.60 -36.92 -17.42
N VAL A 864 33.89 -36.56 -17.35
CA VAL A 864 34.72 -36.61 -16.14
C VAL A 864 34.19 -35.70 -15.03
N TYR A 865 33.64 -34.54 -15.38
CA TYR A 865 33.06 -33.59 -14.42
C TYR A 865 31.82 -34.16 -13.70
N LYS A 866 30.93 -34.84 -14.43
CA LYS A 866 29.76 -35.51 -13.84
C LYS A 866 30.16 -36.59 -12.85
N LYS A 867 31.22 -37.34 -13.16
CA LYS A 867 31.79 -38.35 -12.26
C LYS A 867 32.32 -37.69 -10.98
N LEU A 868 33.08 -36.60 -11.11
CA LEU A 868 33.58 -35.82 -9.98
C LEU A 868 32.44 -35.28 -9.09
N CYS A 869 31.38 -34.75 -9.69
CA CYS A 869 30.21 -34.28 -8.94
C CYS A 869 29.48 -35.43 -8.22
N SER A 870 29.38 -36.61 -8.84
CA SER A 870 28.77 -37.78 -8.20
C SER A 870 29.59 -38.28 -7.01
N GLU A 871 30.91 -38.33 -7.13
CA GLU A 871 31.83 -38.71 -6.03
C GLU A 871 31.76 -37.70 -4.88
N THR A 872 31.79 -36.41 -5.21
CA THR A 872 31.69 -35.33 -4.22
C THR A 872 30.35 -35.36 -3.49
N THR A 873 29.26 -35.62 -4.22
CA THR A 873 27.92 -35.80 -3.64
C THR A 873 27.86 -37.00 -2.70
N GLN A 874 28.50 -38.12 -3.07
CA GLN A 874 28.58 -39.31 -2.23
C GLN A 874 29.31 -39.02 -0.91
N TYR A 875 30.45 -38.32 -0.95
CA TYR A 875 31.16 -37.92 0.26
C TYR A 875 30.33 -36.97 1.14
N LYS A 876 29.58 -36.04 0.54
CA LYS A 876 28.62 -35.18 1.28
C LYS A 876 27.53 -36.00 1.96
N THR A 877 26.96 -37.00 1.28
CA THR A 877 25.95 -37.88 1.87
C THR A 877 26.52 -38.76 2.98
N ASP A 878 27.73 -39.27 2.84
CA ASP A 878 28.37 -40.10 3.88
C ASP A 878 28.74 -39.27 5.11
N LEU A 879 29.22 -38.04 4.91
CA LEU A 879 29.49 -37.08 5.98
C LEU A 879 28.22 -36.75 6.76
N THR A 880 27.16 -36.38 6.04
CA THR A 880 25.87 -36.02 6.65
C THR A 880 25.27 -37.19 7.41
N ASN A 881 25.27 -38.41 6.84
CA ASN A 881 24.78 -39.62 7.51
C ASN A 881 25.56 -39.91 8.81
N LYS A 882 26.90 -39.85 8.79
CA LYS A 882 27.73 -40.06 9.99
C LYS A 882 27.46 -39.01 11.08
N VAL A 883 27.37 -37.74 10.69
CA VAL A 883 27.05 -36.64 11.62
C VAL A 883 25.64 -36.78 12.19
N GLU A 884 24.64 -37.13 11.37
CA GLU A 884 23.27 -37.35 11.82
C GLU A 884 23.15 -38.51 12.80
N LEU A 885 23.84 -39.63 12.54
CA LEU A 885 23.89 -40.76 13.46
C LEU A 885 24.44 -40.34 14.84
N ARG A 886 25.48 -39.49 14.86
CA ARG A 886 26.04 -38.94 16.10
C ARG A 886 25.05 -37.97 16.79
N LYS A 887 24.45 -37.05 16.03
CA LYS A 887 23.43 -36.11 16.53
C LYS A 887 22.21 -36.82 17.13
N ARG A 888 21.78 -37.96 16.58
CA ARG A 888 20.68 -38.76 17.14
C ARG A 888 21.03 -39.37 18.51
N ARG A 889 22.30 -39.69 18.78
CA ARG A 889 22.73 -40.19 20.10
C ARG A 889 22.81 -39.08 21.15
N LEU A 890 23.12 -37.86 20.73
CA LEU A 890 23.16 -36.65 21.58
C LEU A 890 21.78 -36.04 21.87
N SER A 891 20.72 -36.55 21.24
CA SER A 891 19.37 -36.01 21.47
C SER A 891 18.88 -36.37 22.87
N THR A 892 18.45 -35.37 23.63
CA THR A 892 18.00 -35.52 25.03
C THR A 892 16.60 -36.11 25.19
N GLY A 893 15.92 -36.49 24.11
CA GLY A 893 14.54 -37.01 24.14
C GLY A 893 13.46 -35.98 24.50
N LEU A 894 13.84 -34.73 24.77
CA LEU A 894 12.96 -33.64 25.12
C LEU A 894 12.09 -33.22 23.93
N TYR A 895 10.76 -33.25 24.11
CA TYR A 895 9.81 -32.68 23.16
C TYR A 895 9.46 -31.22 23.54
N PRO A 896 9.02 -30.38 22.57
CA PRO A 896 8.89 -28.93 22.76
C PRO A 896 7.98 -28.48 23.93
N ASP A 897 6.97 -29.28 24.30
CA ASP A 897 6.08 -28.95 25.41
C ASP A 897 6.72 -29.20 26.78
N LEU A 898 7.55 -30.25 26.91
CA LEU A 898 8.30 -30.54 28.15
C LEU A 898 9.39 -29.50 28.38
N GLN A 899 10.11 -29.16 27.31
CA GLN A 899 11.11 -28.08 27.22
C GLN A 899 10.66 -26.75 27.82
N ARG A 900 9.41 -26.35 27.53
CA ARG A 900 8.81 -25.10 28.02
C ARG A 900 8.48 -25.08 29.52
N ARG A 901 8.45 -26.26 30.13
CA ARG A 901 7.98 -26.47 31.50
C ARG A 901 9.11 -26.82 32.45
N ILE A 902 10.33 -27.09 31.99
CA ILE A 902 11.44 -27.41 32.88
C ILE A 902 11.97 -26.13 33.57
N LYS A 903 12.19 -26.19 34.88
CA LYS A 903 12.80 -25.13 35.72
C LYS A 903 13.75 -25.73 36.78
N LEU A 904 14.53 -24.86 37.43
CA LEU A 904 15.40 -25.19 38.56
C LEU A 904 15.11 -24.26 39.76
N PRO A 905 15.36 -24.72 41.01
CA PRO A 905 15.42 -23.84 42.17
C PRO A 905 16.53 -22.80 41.99
N GLU A 906 16.37 -21.63 42.59
CA GLU A 906 17.29 -20.50 42.41
C GLU A 906 18.75 -20.86 42.69
N ALA A 907 19.03 -21.50 43.82
CA ALA A 907 20.39 -21.90 44.19
C ALA A 907 21.02 -22.89 43.19
N SER A 908 20.23 -23.84 42.68
CA SER A 908 20.69 -24.84 41.70
C SER A 908 20.86 -24.23 40.31
N LEU A 909 19.98 -23.31 39.92
CA LEU A 909 20.04 -22.59 38.65
C LEU A 909 21.30 -21.73 38.56
N LYS A 910 21.63 -20.98 39.62
CA LYS A 910 22.85 -20.16 39.68
C LYS A 910 24.12 -21.02 39.48
N LYS A 911 24.21 -22.16 40.18
CA LYS A 911 25.34 -23.10 40.02
C LYS A 911 25.42 -23.68 38.61
N ALA A 912 24.28 -24.06 38.03
CA ALA A 912 24.21 -24.59 36.68
C ALA A 912 24.69 -23.56 35.63
N ILE A 913 24.28 -22.30 35.73
CA ILE A 913 24.67 -21.24 34.79
C ILE A 913 26.18 -20.95 34.87
N ILE A 914 26.74 -20.83 36.07
CA ILE A 914 28.16 -20.56 36.28
C ILE A 914 28.99 -21.69 35.67
N GLN A 915 28.65 -22.93 35.99
CA GLN A 915 29.39 -24.08 35.50
C GLN A 915 29.24 -24.26 33.99
N ALA A 916 28.04 -24.04 33.43
CA ALA A 916 27.82 -24.04 31.99
C ALA A 916 28.66 -22.96 31.27
N ALA A 917 28.81 -21.77 31.87
CA ALA A 917 29.66 -20.71 31.32
C ALA A 917 31.14 -21.10 31.32
N THR A 918 31.62 -21.78 32.37
CA THR A 918 32.99 -22.31 32.42
C THR A 918 33.21 -23.38 31.33
N MET A 919 32.29 -24.33 31.18
CA MET A 919 32.35 -25.34 30.12
C MET A 919 32.38 -24.71 28.73
N LEU A 920 31.56 -23.68 28.49
CA LEU A 920 31.54 -22.94 27.23
C LEU A 920 32.86 -22.20 27.00
N LYS A 921 33.39 -21.50 28.00
CA LYS A 921 34.63 -20.73 27.90
C LYS A 921 35.83 -21.60 27.56
N GLU A 922 35.92 -22.81 28.12
CA GLU A 922 37.01 -23.74 27.85
C GLU A 922 36.87 -24.42 26.48
N PHE A 923 35.65 -24.72 26.06
CA PHE A 923 35.40 -25.52 24.85
C PHE A 923 35.28 -24.70 23.56
N TYR A 924 34.52 -23.60 23.56
CA TYR A 924 34.16 -22.87 22.33
C TYR A 924 35.33 -22.27 21.55
N PRO A 925 36.32 -21.60 22.18
CA PRO A 925 37.43 -20.98 21.46
C PRO A 925 38.22 -21.97 20.59
N TYR A 926 38.50 -23.16 21.13
CA TYR A 926 39.35 -24.16 20.48
C TYR A 926 38.58 -25.09 19.54
N HIS A 927 37.35 -25.46 19.90
CA HIS A 927 36.59 -26.49 19.18
C HIS A 927 35.58 -25.93 18.17
N VAL A 928 34.99 -24.75 18.44
CA VAL A 928 33.89 -24.19 17.63
C VAL A 928 34.35 -22.96 16.86
N LEU A 929 34.80 -21.89 17.54
CA LEU A 929 35.14 -20.60 16.94
C LEU A 929 36.27 -20.72 15.91
N ARG A 930 37.30 -21.52 16.20
CA ARG A 930 38.41 -21.80 15.27
C ARG A 930 37.98 -22.43 13.94
N ARG A 931 36.82 -23.09 13.90
CA ARG A 931 36.28 -23.81 12.73
C ARG A 931 35.22 -23.00 11.98
N LEU A 932 34.78 -21.86 12.51
CA LEU A 932 33.78 -20.99 11.87
C LEU A 932 34.43 -20.04 10.85
N PRO A 933 33.72 -19.67 9.77
CA PRO A 933 34.22 -18.74 8.76
C PRO A 933 34.05 -17.25 9.11
N ILE A 934 33.47 -16.93 10.26
CA ILE A 934 33.14 -15.56 10.71
C ILE A 934 34.14 -15.09 11.76
N SER A 935 34.34 -13.78 11.87
CA SER A 935 35.17 -13.20 12.94
C SER A 935 34.51 -13.38 14.31
N GLU A 936 35.31 -13.38 15.37
CA GLU A 936 34.78 -13.50 16.74
C GLU A 936 33.80 -12.36 17.08
N GLN A 937 34.08 -11.13 16.62
CA GLN A 937 33.19 -9.99 16.82
C GLN A 937 31.84 -10.17 16.13
N GLU A 938 31.85 -10.62 14.87
CA GLU A 938 30.64 -10.89 14.10
C GLU A 938 29.82 -12.05 14.71
N PHE A 939 30.47 -13.02 15.34
CA PHE A 939 29.80 -14.06 16.11
C PHE A 939 29.02 -13.45 17.30
N TRP A 940 29.66 -12.65 18.15
CA TRP A 940 29.01 -12.04 19.31
C TRP A 940 27.86 -11.09 18.91
N GLU A 941 28.03 -10.31 17.83
CA GLU A 941 26.98 -9.46 17.25
C GLU A 941 25.77 -10.27 16.77
N LYS A 942 25.98 -11.36 16.04
CA LYS A 942 24.91 -12.27 15.61
C LYS A 942 24.18 -12.88 16.81
N GLN A 943 24.89 -13.08 17.93
CA GLN A 943 24.28 -13.58 19.15
C GLN A 943 23.55 -12.49 19.97
N GLN A 944 23.66 -11.21 19.61
CA GLN A 944 23.17 -10.05 20.37
C GLN A 944 23.76 -9.99 21.79
N LEU A 945 25.02 -10.37 21.93
CA LEU A 945 25.76 -10.41 23.19
C LEU A 945 27.05 -9.60 23.08
N GLU A 946 27.60 -9.18 24.22
CA GLU A 946 28.90 -8.52 24.24
C GLU A 946 30.04 -9.52 24.01
N VAL A 947 31.18 -9.04 23.51
CA VAL A 947 32.36 -9.87 23.29
C VAL A 947 32.85 -10.44 24.63
N ASN A 948 33.08 -11.76 24.68
CA ASN A 948 33.43 -12.53 25.89
C ASN A 948 32.32 -12.69 26.96
N ASP A 949 31.05 -12.43 26.63
CA ASP A 949 29.94 -12.71 27.55
C ASP A 949 29.56 -14.21 27.57
N TRP A 950 30.43 -15.03 28.17
CA TRP A 950 30.26 -16.49 28.29
C TRP A 950 29.05 -16.87 29.14
N LYS A 951 28.65 -16.03 30.10
CA LYS A 951 27.46 -16.24 30.94
C LYS A 951 26.18 -15.99 30.14
N GLY A 952 26.12 -14.90 29.38
CA GLY A 952 25.02 -14.63 28.45
C GLY A 952 24.88 -15.72 27.39
N LEU A 953 26.01 -16.23 26.87
CA LEU A 953 26.02 -17.38 25.95
C LEU A 953 25.49 -18.65 26.62
N ALA A 954 25.85 -18.91 27.88
CA ALA A 954 25.33 -20.04 28.66
C ALA A 954 23.81 -19.95 28.84
N CYS A 955 23.29 -18.79 29.24
CA CYS A 955 21.85 -18.55 29.37
C CYS A 955 21.13 -18.76 28.04
N LYS A 956 21.71 -18.30 26.92
CA LYS A 956 21.15 -18.49 25.58
C LYS A 956 21.12 -19.97 25.18
N LYS A 957 22.20 -20.72 25.46
CA LYS A 957 22.28 -22.16 25.17
C LYS A 957 21.31 -22.98 26.02
N LEU A 958 21.17 -22.66 27.31
CA LEU A 958 20.15 -23.25 28.18
C LEU A 958 18.73 -22.94 27.69
N THR A 959 18.51 -21.73 27.16
CA THR A 959 17.24 -21.33 26.53
C THR A 959 16.95 -22.11 25.24
N GLU A 960 17.99 -22.40 24.44
CA GLU A 960 17.89 -23.23 23.22
C GLU A 960 17.55 -24.70 23.54
N ILE A 961 18.07 -25.23 24.66
CA ILE A 961 17.87 -26.64 25.08
C ILE A 961 16.50 -26.84 25.73
N PHE A 962 16.15 -25.98 26.70
CA PHE A 962 14.92 -26.08 27.48
C PHE A 962 13.91 -25.07 26.94
N SER A 963 13.94 -23.84 27.43
CA SER A 963 13.12 -22.73 26.94
C SER A 963 13.50 -21.45 27.69
N LYS A 964 12.90 -20.32 27.32
CA LYS A 964 13.08 -19.06 28.04
C LYS A 964 12.66 -19.15 29.52
N ASN A 965 11.66 -20.00 29.82
CA ASN A 965 11.13 -20.15 31.18
C ASN A 965 12.12 -20.84 32.13
N PHE A 966 13.14 -21.53 31.60
CA PHE A 966 14.15 -22.22 32.41
C PHE A 966 15.00 -21.27 33.24
N LEU A 967 15.24 -20.05 32.75
CA LEU A 967 16.04 -19.04 33.43
C LEU A 967 15.27 -18.30 34.54
N VAL A 968 13.97 -18.56 34.66
CA VAL A 968 13.16 -18.08 35.78
C VAL A 968 13.21 -19.16 36.86
N PRO A 969 13.71 -18.85 38.07
CA PRO A 969 13.74 -19.82 39.15
C PRO A 969 12.33 -20.30 39.49
N LEU A 970 12.24 -21.49 40.10
CA LEU A 970 11.02 -21.97 40.72
C LEU A 970 10.68 -21.08 41.92
N GLU A 971 9.51 -20.44 41.88
CA GLU A 971 8.95 -19.71 43.03
C GLU A 971 8.30 -20.68 44.01
N GLU A 972 8.19 -20.31 45.30
CA GLU A 972 7.50 -21.15 46.30
C GLU A 972 6.01 -21.37 45.97
N THR A 973 5.44 -20.50 45.13
CA THR A 973 4.07 -20.55 44.61
C THR A 973 3.92 -21.41 43.35
N ASP A 974 5.03 -21.82 42.71
CA ASP A 974 5.01 -22.57 41.45
C ASP A 974 4.70 -24.06 41.68
N ASN A 975 3.71 -24.54 40.94
CA ASN A 975 3.35 -25.95 40.92
C ASN A 975 4.36 -26.76 40.10
N HIS A 976 5.21 -27.54 40.76
CA HIS A 976 6.32 -28.25 40.11
C HIS A 976 6.41 -29.74 40.46
N PHE A 977 7.09 -30.48 39.58
CA PHE A 977 7.24 -31.93 39.61
C PHE A 977 8.69 -32.34 39.41
N GLU A 978 9.28 -33.13 40.30
CA GLU A 978 10.65 -33.64 40.10
C GLU A 978 10.69 -34.71 39.00
N LEU A 979 11.53 -34.52 37.99
CA LEU A 979 11.81 -35.49 36.93
C LEU A 979 12.73 -36.59 37.47
N LYS A 980 12.24 -37.83 37.54
CA LYS A 980 13.05 -38.99 37.94
C LYS A 980 14.08 -39.32 36.87
N VAL A 981 15.26 -39.77 37.30
CA VAL A 981 16.29 -40.29 36.40
C VAL A 981 16.52 -41.75 36.67
N GLU A 982 16.49 -42.55 35.61
CA GLU A 982 17.00 -43.90 35.60
C GLU A 982 18.23 -43.92 34.68
N HIS A 983 19.36 -44.47 35.16
CA HIS A 983 20.51 -44.88 34.33
C HIS A 983 21.54 -43.84 33.83
N LEU A 984 21.75 -42.68 34.48
CA LEU A 984 22.97 -41.87 34.25
C LEU A 984 23.91 -41.86 35.47
N ASN A 985 25.21 -42.07 35.23
CA ASN A 985 26.24 -41.81 36.22
C ASN A 985 26.51 -40.29 36.31
N PHE A 986 25.93 -39.63 37.31
CA PHE A 986 26.09 -38.19 37.52
C PHE A 986 27.34 -37.81 38.32
N GLU A 987 28.18 -38.76 38.72
CA GLU A 987 29.32 -38.54 39.63
C GLU A 987 30.26 -37.42 39.15
N ARG A 988 30.54 -37.37 37.84
CA ARG A 988 31.34 -36.30 37.20
C ARG A 988 30.71 -34.91 37.35
N TYR A 989 29.42 -34.78 37.09
CA TYR A 989 28.72 -33.48 37.18
C TYR A 989 28.55 -33.06 38.63
N THR A 990 28.33 -34.00 39.55
CA THR A 990 28.35 -33.69 40.99
C THR A 990 29.72 -33.18 41.44
N ASP A 991 30.82 -33.74 40.93
CA ASP A 991 32.15 -33.23 41.25
C ASP A 991 32.39 -31.84 40.68
N MET A 992 31.99 -31.57 39.42
CA MET A 992 32.02 -30.23 38.84
C MET A 992 31.23 -29.21 39.68
N LEU A 993 30.08 -29.61 40.24
CA LEU A 993 29.23 -28.76 41.07
C LEU A 993 29.76 -28.56 42.50
N LYS A 994 30.60 -29.47 43.03
CA LYS A 994 31.21 -29.34 44.37
C LYS A 994 32.23 -28.20 44.43
N TYR A 995 32.99 -27.98 43.36
CA TYR A 995 34.02 -26.94 43.27
C TYR A 995 33.47 -25.57 42.81
N ALA A 996 32.19 -25.48 42.46
CA ALA A 996 31.52 -24.24 42.11
C ALA A 996 31.17 -23.44 43.39
N GLU A 997 32.14 -22.71 43.94
CA GLU A 997 31.89 -21.75 45.03
C GLU A 997 31.06 -20.56 44.54
N PHE A 998 30.02 -20.21 45.30
CA PHE A 998 29.15 -19.07 45.05
C PHE A 998 29.55 -17.90 45.97
N HIS A 999 29.73 -16.70 45.41
CA HIS A 999 29.89 -15.45 46.15
C HIS A 999 28.60 -14.62 46.06
N ASP A 1000 28.23 -13.90 47.13
CA ASP A 1000 26.97 -13.12 47.24
C ASP A 1000 26.81 -12.02 46.17
N ASP A 1001 27.89 -11.65 45.47
CA ASP A 1001 27.90 -10.67 44.37
C ASP A 1001 27.05 -11.10 43.15
N LEU A 1002 26.51 -12.32 43.16
CA LEU A 1002 25.70 -12.91 42.10
C LEU A 1002 24.23 -12.46 42.12
N ASP A 1003 23.73 -11.88 43.21
CA ASP A 1003 22.35 -11.36 43.26
C ASP A 1003 22.15 -10.16 42.32
N GLU A 1004 23.20 -9.35 42.07
CA GLU A 1004 23.17 -8.31 41.05
C GLU A 1004 23.24 -8.87 39.61
N ILE A 1005 23.94 -9.99 39.39
CA ILE A 1005 24.27 -10.50 38.05
C ILE A 1005 23.20 -11.47 37.51
N THR A 1006 22.54 -12.22 38.40
CA THR A 1006 21.44 -13.14 38.01
C THR A 1006 20.19 -12.35 37.60
N GLN A 1007 19.96 -11.18 38.20
CA GLN A 1007 18.92 -10.22 37.77
C GLN A 1007 19.24 -9.57 36.41
N MET A 1008 20.52 -9.50 36.00
CA MET A 1008 20.95 -8.92 34.72
C MET A 1008 20.70 -9.82 33.50
N HIS A 1009 20.53 -11.14 33.67
CA HIS A 1009 20.39 -12.11 32.56
C HIS A 1009 19.10 -12.92 32.57
N ILE A 1010 18.09 -12.54 33.37
CA ILE A 1010 16.71 -12.97 33.14
C ILE A 1010 16.41 -12.64 31.67
N PRO A 1011 16.01 -13.61 30.83
CA PRO A 1011 15.72 -13.34 29.42
C PRO A 1011 14.64 -12.27 29.43
N ALA A 1012 14.95 -11.11 28.84
CA ALA A 1012 14.11 -9.91 28.86
C ALA A 1012 12.62 -10.31 28.79
N ALA A 1013 11.91 -10.14 29.90
CA ALA A 1013 10.52 -10.53 30.05
C ALA A 1013 9.69 -9.78 29.02
N ASP A 1014 9.29 -10.40 27.90
CA ASP A 1014 8.40 -9.87 26.84
C ASP A 1014 8.55 -8.37 26.46
N VAL A 1015 9.72 -7.77 26.70
CA VAL A 1015 10.02 -6.39 26.30
C VAL A 1015 10.48 -6.46 24.84
N SER A 1016 9.52 -6.59 23.92
CA SER A 1016 9.79 -6.54 22.48
C SER A 1016 10.19 -5.12 22.07
N ILE A 1017 11.45 -4.75 22.31
CA ILE A 1017 11.98 -3.46 21.89
C ILE A 1017 12.20 -3.52 20.39
N ARG A 1018 11.56 -2.60 19.69
CA ARG A 1018 11.81 -2.40 18.28
C ARG A 1018 13.13 -1.63 18.16
N PRO A 1019 14.04 -2.01 17.26
CA PRO A 1019 15.19 -1.16 16.96
C PRO A 1019 14.66 0.23 16.58
N PRO A 1020 15.28 1.32 17.08
CA PRO A 1020 14.81 2.66 16.77
C PRO A 1020 14.92 2.86 15.25
N PHE A 1021 13.81 3.29 14.65
CA PHE A 1021 13.69 3.48 13.21
C PHE A 1021 13.13 4.86 12.93
N LEU A 1022 13.80 5.59 12.04
CA LEU A 1022 13.35 6.87 11.53
C LEU A 1022 13.22 6.77 10.00
N ASP A 1023 12.02 7.04 9.49
CA ASP A 1023 11.81 7.13 8.05
C ASP A 1023 12.54 8.35 7.48
N CYS A 1024 13.41 8.14 6.50
CA CYS A 1024 14.11 9.22 5.80
C CYS A 1024 13.15 10.20 5.11
N GLY A 1025 11.92 9.78 4.82
CA GLY A 1025 10.88 10.64 4.27
C GLY A 1025 10.49 11.83 5.16
N ILE A 1026 10.77 11.76 6.47
CA ILE A 1026 10.51 12.84 7.44
C ILE A 1026 11.32 14.11 7.12
N PHE A 1027 12.48 13.96 6.49
CA PHE A 1027 13.33 15.08 6.07
C PHE A 1027 12.83 15.77 4.79
N ASN A 1028 11.94 15.13 4.03
CA ASN A 1028 11.47 15.65 2.74
C ASN A 1028 10.12 16.37 2.88
N PRO A 1029 10.06 17.71 2.75
CA PRO A 1029 8.80 18.46 2.85
C PRO A 1029 7.82 18.15 1.70
N ASN A 1030 8.29 17.56 0.59
CA ASN A 1030 7.44 17.19 -0.53
C ASN A 1030 6.80 15.79 -0.39
N GLN A 1031 7.19 15.00 0.62
CA GLN A 1031 6.67 13.65 0.83
C GLN A 1031 5.41 13.70 1.70
N HIS A 1032 4.29 13.17 1.20
CA HIS A 1032 3.05 13.08 1.97
C HIS A 1032 3.13 11.88 2.92
N LEU A 1033 3.33 12.14 4.22
CA LEU A 1033 3.47 11.11 5.26
C LEU A 1033 2.10 10.72 5.83
N ILE A 1034 1.26 11.70 6.13
CA ILE A 1034 -0.11 11.48 6.60
C ILE A 1034 -1.05 12.24 5.65
N PRO A 1035 -1.71 11.53 4.71
CA PRO A 1035 -2.68 12.16 3.82
C PRO A 1035 -3.90 12.61 4.63
N THR A 1036 -4.42 13.79 4.30
CA THR A 1036 -5.64 14.30 4.92
C THR A 1036 -6.87 13.95 4.08
N ALA A 1037 -7.84 13.24 4.66
CA ALA A 1037 -9.14 12.97 4.06
C ALA A 1037 -10.04 14.22 4.02
N ARG A 1038 -9.58 15.37 4.54
CA ARG A 1038 -10.27 16.68 4.45
C ARG A 1038 -10.69 17.05 3.03
N TRP A 1039 -9.94 16.59 2.03
CA TRP A 1039 -10.16 16.91 0.62
C TRP A 1039 -10.74 15.75 -0.19
N ASP A 1040 -10.94 14.59 0.42
CA ASP A 1040 -11.44 13.43 -0.31
C ASP A 1040 -12.92 13.61 -0.62
N THR A 1041 -13.26 13.42 -1.90
CA THR A 1041 -14.65 13.31 -2.29
C THR A 1041 -15.17 11.94 -1.88
N PRO A 1042 -16.32 11.85 -1.19
CA PRO A 1042 -16.87 10.55 -0.80
C PRO A 1042 -17.10 9.72 -2.07
N ARG A 1043 -16.46 8.54 -2.13
CA ARG A 1043 -16.61 7.63 -3.28
C ARG A 1043 -18.05 7.12 -3.36
N GLU A 1044 -18.57 7.01 -4.57
CA GLU A 1044 -19.86 6.37 -4.82
C GLU A 1044 -19.84 4.91 -4.35
N LYS A 1045 -20.91 4.50 -3.66
CA LYS A 1045 -20.96 3.26 -2.89
C LYS A 1045 -21.32 2.07 -3.76
N MET A 1046 -20.64 0.94 -3.56
CA MET A 1046 -21.07 -0.36 -4.10
C MET A 1046 -22.18 -1.02 -3.27
N CYS A 1047 -22.36 -0.65 -1.99
CA CYS A 1047 -23.31 -1.29 -1.07
C CYS A 1047 -24.15 -0.25 -0.30
N PRO A 1048 -25.26 0.25 -0.86
CA PRO A 1048 -26.05 1.34 -0.29
C PRO A 1048 -26.78 1.00 1.03
N TRP A 1049 -26.80 -0.27 1.46
CA TRP A 1049 -27.45 -0.72 2.69
C TRP A 1049 -26.54 -0.78 3.92
N LYS A 1050 -25.21 -0.63 3.74
CA LYS A 1050 -24.25 -0.58 4.86
C LYS A 1050 -24.01 0.88 5.23
N LYS A 1051 -24.13 1.20 6.53
CA LYS A 1051 -23.70 2.49 7.08
C LYS A 1051 -22.18 2.58 6.90
N ASP A 1052 -21.68 3.70 6.40
CA ASP A 1052 -20.24 3.93 6.38
C ASP A 1052 -19.80 4.13 7.83
N HIS A 1053 -18.98 3.21 8.33
CA HIS A 1053 -18.07 3.54 9.42
C HIS A 1053 -16.85 4.16 8.76
N MET A 1054 -16.95 5.43 8.36
CA MET A 1054 -15.73 6.20 8.11
C MET A 1054 -15.07 6.33 9.47
N PRO A 1055 -13.86 5.78 9.69
CA PRO A 1055 -13.16 6.02 10.94
C PRO A 1055 -13.09 7.54 11.12
N HIS A 1056 -13.57 8.02 12.26
CA HIS A 1056 -13.51 9.43 12.56
C HIS A 1056 -12.04 9.79 12.83
N VAL A 1057 -11.32 10.13 11.78
CA VAL A 1057 -9.91 10.53 11.88
C VAL A 1057 -9.84 11.99 12.29
N PHE A 1058 -8.94 12.32 13.23
CA PHE A 1058 -8.57 13.71 13.55
C PHE A 1058 -7.84 14.34 12.37
N ASP A 1059 -8.61 14.71 11.34
CA ASP A 1059 -8.08 14.88 10.00
C ASP A 1059 -8.01 16.34 9.56
N LYS A 1060 -7.52 17.21 10.45
CA LYS A 1060 -7.35 18.64 10.13
C LYS A 1060 -5.90 19.06 9.95
N LEU A 1061 -4.97 18.41 10.64
CA LEU A 1061 -3.54 18.72 10.52
C LEU A 1061 -2.90 17.85 9.44
N GLN A 1062 -2.56 18.47 8.31
CA GLN A 1062 -1.83 17.80 7.22
C GLN A 1062 -0.33 17.77 7.53
N ILE A 1063 0.31 16.59 7.39
CA ILE A 1063 1.72 16.39 7.75
C ILE A 1063 2.51 15.83 6.55
N PRO A 1064 3.51 16.56 6.02
CA PRO A 1064 3.85 17.96 6.32
C PRO A 1064 2.79 18.97 5.80
N LEU A 1065 2.86 20.22 6.25
CA LEU A 1065 1.94 21.28 5.82
C LEU A 1065 2.01 21.51 4.28
N PRO A 1066 0.87 21.83 3.62
CA PRO A 1066 0.80 21.98 2.16
C PRO A 1066 1.36 23.33 1.69
N ILE A 1067 2.67 23.55 1.84
CA ILE A 1067 3.32 24.78 1.37
C ILE A 1067 3.50 24.70 -0.15
N PRO A 1068 3.11 25.73 -0.93
CA PRO A 1068 3.29 25.74 -2.37
C PRO A 1068 4.78 25.84 -2.76
N HIS A 1069 5.13 25.33 -3.94
CA HIS A 1069 6.50 25.39 -4.46
C HIS A 1069 6.99 26.86 -4.58
N PRO A 1070 8.27 27.18 -4.29
CA PRO A 1070 8.79 28.54 -4.32
C PRO A 1070 8.51 29.31 -5.63
N ALA A 1071 8.53 28.65 -6.79
CA ALA A 1071 8.16 29.26 -8.06
C ALA A 1071 6.73 29.83 -8.07
N SER A 1072 5.78 29.12 -7.43
CA SER A 1072 4.40 29.57 -7.29
C SER A 1072 4.28 30.73 -6.31
N ILE A 1073 5.08 30.73 -5.24
CA ILE A 1073 5.18 31.84 -4.27
C ILE A 1073 5.67 33.11 -4.97
N ALA A 1074 6.76 33.00 -5.75
CA ALA A 1074 7.29 34.11 -6.54
C ALA A 1074 6.20 34.71 -7.46
N LEU A 1075 5.52 33.90 -8.27
CA LEU A 1075 4.45 34.41 -9.13
C LEU A 1075 3.29 35.04 -8.36
N ALA A 1076 2.96 34.53 -7.16
CA ALA A 1076 1.93 35.11 -6.32
C ALA A 1076 2.33 36.50 -5.79
N ILE A 1077 3.59 36.67 -5.39
CA ILE A 1077 4.16 37.97 -5.01
C ILE A 1077 4.18 38.92 -6.20
N TYR A 1078 4.61 38.46 -7.39
CA TYR A 1078 4.62 39.27 -8.61
C TYR A 1078 3.23 39.78 -8.96
N ASN A 1079 2.21 38.92 -8.88
CA ASN A 1079 0.82 39.29 -9.15
C ASN A 1079 0.29 40.28 -8.11
N ARG A 1080 0.67 40.13 -6.83
CA ARG A 1080 0.33 41.09 -5.76
C ARG A 1080 0.95 42.47 -5.98
N GLU A 1081 2.12 42.53 -6.62
CA GLU A 1081 2.83 43.78 -6.92
C GLU A 1081 2.40 44.41 -8.27
N ASN A 1082 1.85 43.62 -9.21
CA ASN A 1082 1.54 44.04 -10.57
C ASN A 1082 0.08 43.75 -10.97
N ASP A 1083 -0.86 44.44 -10.32
CA ASP A 1083 -2.31 44.28 -10.54
C ASP A 1083 -2.76 44.56 -11.99
N GLN A 1084 -2.01 45.36 -12.75
CA GLN A 1084 -2.39 45.75 -14.12
C GLN A 1084 -2.21 44.62 -15.15
N TYR A 1085 -1.24 43.73 -14.95
CA TYR A 1085 -0.91 42.65 -15.89
C TYR A 1085 -0.51 41.35 -15.16
N PRO A 1086 -1.45 40.71 -14.44
CA PRO A 1086 -1.16 39.50 -13.68
C PRO A 1086 -0.86 38.31 -14.59
N ILE A 1087 0.03 37.43 -14.14
CA ILE A 1087 0.30 36.14 -14.76
C ILE A 1087 -0.82 35.18 -14.33
N ASN A 1088 -1.58 34.67 -15.31
CA ASN A 1088 -2.69 33.75 -15.02
C ASN A 1088 -2.16 32.35 -14.65
N PHE A 1089 -2.39 31.92 -13.41
CA PHE A 1089 -2.06 30.58 -12.91
C PHE A 1089 -2.86 29.45 -13.58
N GLU A 1090 -4.06 29.75 -14.09
CA GLU A 1090 -4.93 28.78 -14.78
C GLU A 1090 -4.50 28.52 -16.23
N ASP A 1091 -3.52 29.28 -16.76
CA ASP A 1091 -3.01 29.06 -18.10
C ASP A 1091 -2.17 27.75 -18.16
N LEU A 1092 -2.52 26.87 -19.10
CA LEU A 1092 -1.86 25.58 -19.32
C LEU A 1092 -0.34 25.76 -19.55
N TYR A 1093 0.05 26.85 -20.23
CA TYR A 1093 1.45 27.16 -20.49
C TYR A 1093 2.20 27.57 -19.23
N CYS A 1094 1.58 28.36 -18.36
CA CYS A 1094 2.14 28.77 -17.08
C CYS A 1094 2.39 27.54 -16.18
N GLN A 1095 1.41 26.63 -16.10
CA GLN A 1095 1.55 25.37 -15.35
C GLN A 1095 2.67 24.48 -15.91
N ARG A 1096 2.82 24.43 -17.24
CA ARG A 1096 3.92 23.70 -17.89
C ARG A 1096 5.28 24.29 -17.53
N ILE A 1097 5.42 25.62 -17.48
CA ILE A 1097 6.66 26.29 -17.08
C ILE A 1097 6.96 26.01 -15.60
N ILE A 1098 5.98 26.17 -14.70
CA ILE A 1098 6.15 25.86 -13.28
C ILE A 1098 6.58 24.40 -13.07
N LYS A 1099 6.03 23.46 -13.86
CA LYS A 1099 6.45 22.05 -13.83
C LYS A 1099 7.91 21.90 -14.25
N ALA A 1100 8.33 22.53 -15.34
CA ALA A 1100 9.73 22.52 -15.79
C ALA A 1100 10.67 23.14 -14.76
N THR A 1101 10.24 24.18 -14.02
CA THR A 1101 11.03 24.78 -12.94
C THR A 1101 11.32 23.82 -11.78
N LYS A 1102 10.46 22.82 -11.54
CA LYS A 1102 10.70 21.79 -10.51
C LYS A 1102 11.80 20.80 -10.87
N GLU A 1103 12.22 20.79 -12.14
CA GLU A 1103 13.25 19.90 -12.70
C GLU A 1103 14.58 20.65 -12.91
N VAL A 1104 14.67 21.92 -12.48
CA VAL A 1104 15.90 22.71 -12.58
C VAL A 1104 16.78 22.45 -11.36
N PRO A 1105 18.08 22.16 -11.57
CA PRO A 1105 19.02 21.94 -10.48
C PRO A 1105 19.13 23.18 -9.59
N TYR A 1106 19.28 22.95 -8.30
CA TYR A 1106 19.48 24.03 -7.35
C TYR A 1106 20.81 24.75 -7.64
N VAL A 1107 20.77 26.09 -7.68
CA VAL A 1107 21.93 26.96 -7.80
C VAL A 1107 21.88 27.94 -6.63
N ASP A 1108 22.92 27.97 -5.80
CA ASP A 1108 23.00 28.93 -4.72
C ASP A 1108 23.40 30.30 -5.27
N VAL A 1109 22.55 31.28 -5.01
CA VAL A 1109 22.73 32.65 -5.51
C VAL A 1109 23.18 33.59 -4.38
N GLY A 1110 23.47 33.03 -3.21
CA GLY A 1110 23.71 33.78 -1.98
C GLY A 1110 24.99 33.39 -1.25
N HIS A 1111 26.16 33.63 -1.85
CA HIS A 1111 27.40 34.14 -1.23
C HIS A 1111 28.61 33.82 -2.11
N LEU A 1112 28.88 34.67 -3.10
CA LEU A 1112 30.20 35.11 -3.56
C LEU A 1112 30.01 36.01 -4.77
N SER A 1113 30.51 37.23 -4.64
CA SER A 1113 30.57 38.27 -5.63
C SER A 1113 31.47 37.91 -6.82
N SER A 1114 30.91 37.83 -8.04
CA SER A 1114 31.49 38.41 -9.27
C SER A 1114 30.49 38.34 -10.45
N PRO A 1115 30.26 39.43 -11.19
CA PRO A 1115 29.35 39.48 -12.34
C PRO A 1115 30.05 39.06 -13.65
N GLU A 1116 30.66 37.87 -13.71
CA GLU A 1116 31.41 37.44 -14.92
C GLU A 1116 31.13 36.01 -15.40
N LEU A 1117 30.12 35.31 -14.87
CA LEU A 1117 29.82 33.93 -15.31
C LEU A 1117 28.43 33.73 -15.94
N PHE A 1118 27.82 34.82 -16.42
CA PHE A 1118 26.55 34.79 -17.16
C PHE A 1118 26.69 35.28 -18.60
N GLU A 1119 27.73 34.84 -19.31
CA GLU A 1119 27.79 34.90 -20.77
C GLU A 1119 28.34 33.58 -21.31
N LEU A 1120 27.46 32.61 -21.57
CA LEU A 1120 27.71 31.63 -22.62
C LEU A 1120 27.07 32.19 -23.88
N GLU A 1121 27.81 33.09 -24.54
CA GLU A 1121 27.52 33.52 -25.90
C GLU A 1121 27.74 32.37 -26.90
N PRO A 1122 27.05 32.42 -28.06
CA PRO A 1122 26.91 31.31 -28.97
C PRO A 1122 28.11 31.25 -29.93
N SER A 1123 28.91 30.19 -29.88
CA SER A 1123 29.88 29.91 -30.95
C SER A 1123 29.23 29.10 -32.07
N THR A 1124 29.36 29.66 -33.27
CA THR A 1124 28.91 29.20 -34.59
C THR A 1124 29.48 27.83 -35.02
N PRO A 1125 28.86 27.15 -36.00
CA PRO A 1125 29.23 25.79 -36.41
C PRO A 1125 30.20 25.79 -37.59
N ASP A 1126 31.34 25.11 -37.45
CA ASP A 1126 32.20 24.73 -38.59
C ASP A 1126 32.23 23.21 -38.78
N ILE A 1127 31.51 22.78 -39.84
CA ILE A 1127 31.89 21.85 -40.92
C ILE A 1127 33.21 21.06 -40.68
N GLY A 1128 33.31 19.72 -40.82
CA GLY A 1128 32.43 18.69 -41.36
C GLY A 1128 33.13 17.31 -41.39
N THR A 1129 32.41 16.34 -41.98
CA THR A 1129 32.83 15.02 -42.51
C THR A 1129 33.08 13.81 -41.59
N PHE A 1130 31.98 13.07 -41.38
CA PHE A 1130 31.73 11.66 -41.70
C PHE A 1130 32.74 10.53 -41.34
N GLY A 1131 32.27 9.63 -40.46
CA GLY A 1131 32.63 8.21 -40.37
C GLY A 1131 31.51 7.45 -39.63
N GLU A 1132 31.00 6.39 -40.24
CA GLU A 1132 29.72 5.69 -40.01
C GLU A 1132 29.61 4.78 -38.75
N PRO A 1133 28.42 4.21 -38.44
CA PRO A 1133 27.94 3.91 -37.09
C PRO A 1133 27.97 2.41 -36.72
N ILE A 1134 27.99 2.09 -35.42
CA ILE A 1134 27.64 0.76 -34.91
C ILE A 1134 26.75 0.86 -33.66
N ASN A 1135 25.45 0.69 -33.92
CA ASN A 1135 24.43 -0.03 -33.13
C ASN A 1135 24.56 -0.13 -31.60
N LEU A 1136 23.73 0.65 -30.89
CA LEU A 1136 22.98 0.12 -29.74
C LEU A 1136 21.63 0.86 -29.59
N LEU A 1137 20.71 0.62 -30.52
CA LEU A 1137 19.32 1.09 -30.39
C LEU A 1137 18.37 0.02 -30.92
N SER A 1138 18.07 -0.94 -30.06
CA SER A 1138 16.96 -1.87 -30.23
C SER A 1138 16.45 -2.32 -28.86
N HIS A 1139 15.69 -1.43 -28.21
CA HIS A 1139 14.63 -1.69 -27.23
C HIS A 1139 14.46 -0.42 -26.39
N LEU A 1140 13.67 0.55 -26.88
CA LEU A 1140 12.96 1.59 -26.10
C LEU A 1140 12.31 2.61 -27.06
N ALA A 1141 11.62 2.12 -28.09
CA ALA A 1141 10.81 2.97 -28.97
C ALA A 1141 9.60 2.18 -29.47
N GLN A 1142 8.78 1.71 -28.53
CA GLN A 1142 7.45 1.16 -28.84
C GLN A 1142 6.56 1.18 -27.59
N GLN A 1143 6.42 2.34 -26.94
CA GLN A 1143 5.42 2.49 -25.88
C GLN A 1143 4.97 3.94 -25.60
N GLU A 1144 4.77 4.79 -26.61
CA GLU A 1144 4.16 6.12 -26.40
C GLU A 1144 3.16 6.53 -27.50
N ALA A 1145 2.45 5.57 -28.09
CA ALA A 1145 1.40 5.88 -29.07
C ALA A 1145 0.24 4.87 -29.02
N SER A 1146 -0.45 4.77 -27.88
CA SER A 1146 -1.80 4.22 -27.80
C SER A 1146 -2.44 4.44 -26.42
N TYR A 1147 -3.00 5.63 -26.16
CA TYR A 1147 -4.06 5.79 -25.15
C TYR A 1147 -4.94 6.98 -25.55
N PHE A 1148 -5.77 6.76 -26.56
CA PHE A 1148 -7.05 7.45 -26.76
C PHE A 1148 -7.97 6.50 -27.50
N SER A 1149 -8.63 5.62 -26.75
CA SER A 1149 -9.89 4.95 -27.12
C SER A 1149 -10.42 4.21 -25.90
N ASP A 1150 -11.60 4.61 -25.44
CA ASP A 1150 -12.42 3.88 -24.47
C ASP A 1150 -12.75 2.47 -25.01
N ASP A 1151 -12.61 1.43 -24.17
CA ASP A 1151 -13.65 0.41 -23.96
C ASP A 1151 -13.23 -0.65 -22.90
N ASN A 1152 -14.22 -0.97 -22.05
CA ASN A 1152 -14.43 -2.15 -21.20
C ASN A 1152 -13.53 -2.49 -19.98
N VAL A 1153 -14.18 -2.37 -18.82
CA VAL A 1153 -14.58 -3.47 -17.92
C VAL A 1153 -13.60 -4.65 -17.85
N GLY A 1154 -12.87 -4.71 -16.74
CA GLY A 1154 -12.12 -5.89 -16.30
C GLY A 1154 -11.65 -5.67 -14.88
N GLY A 1155 -12.45 -6.11 -13.91
CA GLY A 1155 -12.06 -6.12 -12.50
C GLY A 1155 -10.85 -7.03 -12.30
N VAL A 1156 -9.82 -6.51 -11.66
CA VAL A 1156 -8.76 -7.31 -11.04
C VAL A 1156 -8.81 -7.03 -9.55
N THR A 1157 -9.37 -8.00 -8.84
CA THR A 1157 -9.31 -8.19 -7.41
C THR A 1157 -7.85 -8.19 -6.96
N GLY A 1158 -7.41 -7.09 -6.36
CA GLY A 1158 -6.18 -7.06 -5.57
C GLY A 1158 -6.35 -7.93 -4.34
N THR A 1159 -5.60 -9.01 -4.30
CA THR A 1159 -5.46 -9.92 -3.16
C THR A 1159 -4.99 -9.16 -1.93
N SER A 1160 -5.93 -8.93 -1.02
CA SER A 1160 -5.67 -8.63 0.38
C SER A 1160 -5.03 -9.85 1.05
N SER A 1161 -3.91 -9.69 1.78
CA SER A 1161 -3.68 -10.17 3.16
C SER A 1161 -2.20 -10.08 3.58
N PRO A 1162 -1.88 -10.03 4.89
CA PRO A 1162 -2.78 -9.86 6.04
C PRO A 1162 -2.46 -8.60 6.86
N ALA A 1163 -3.52 -7.89 7.24
CA ALA A 1163 -3.48 -7.02 8.41
C ALA A 1163 -3.27 -7.92 9.65
N LEU A 1164 -2.27 -7.58 10.46
CA LEU A 1164 -2.07 -8.19 11.77
C LEU A 1164 -3.16 -7.64 12.70
N ASP A 1165 -4.20 -8.45 12.95
CA ASP A 1165 -5.19 -8.21 13.99
C ASP A 1165 -4.51 -8.29 15.36
N SER A 1166 -4.19 -7.14 15.96
CA SER A 1166 -3.80 -7.05 17.36
C SER A 1166 -5.04 -6.90 18.24
N ASN A 1167 -5.78 -8.00 18.44
CA ASN A 1167 -6.74 -8.11 19.54
C ASN A 1167 -5.97 -8.37 20.84
N MET A 1168 -5.54 -7.32 21.53
CA MET A 1168 -5.15 -7.42 22.95
C MET A 1168 -6.39 -7.29 23.82
N THR A 1169 -6.90 -8.42 24.29
CA THR A 1169 -7.81 -8.48 25.44
C THR A 1169 -7.02 -8.18 26.71
N ASN A 1170 -7.08 -6.94 27.19
CA ASN A 1170 -6.57 -6.59 28.51
C ASN A 1170 -7.59 -6.99 29.58
N SER A 1171 -7.27 -8.02 30.35
CA SER A 1171 -7.86 -8.25 31.67
C SER A 1171 -7.09 -7.40 32.68
N VAL A 1172 -7.75 -6.42 33.31
CA VAL A 1172 -7.18 -5.67 34.43
C VAL A 1172 -8.07 -5.84 35.64
N GLN A 1173 -7.47 -6.38 36.70
CA GLN A 1173 -7.99 -6.36 38.07
C GLN A 1173 -7.66 -5.01 38.70
N ASN A 1174 -8.63 -4.48 39.44
CA ASN A 1174 -8.53 -3.26 40.24
C ASN A 1174 -7.55 -3.43 41.40
N SER A 1175 -6.76 -2.37 41.65
CA SER A 1175 -6.31 -2.02 43.00
C SER A 1175 -6.19 -0.51 43.12
N SER A 1176 -7.00 0.03 44.02
CA SER A 1176 -7.06 1.43 44.48
C SER A 1176 -5.88 1.78 45.38
N VAL A 1177 -5.23 2.91 45.14
CA VAL A 1177 -4.52 3.69 46.17
C VAL A 1177 -4.64 5.19 45.82
N ASP A 1178 -5.08 5.96 46.80
CA ASP A 1178 -5.19 7.42 46.82
C ASP A 1178 -3.82 8.12 46.71
N GLU A 1179 -3.76 9.30 46.05
CA GLU A 1179 -3.02 10.46 46.59
C GLU A 1179 -3.44 11.78 45.90
N PRO A 1180 -3.25 12.95 46.56
CA PRO A 1180 -3.91 14.21 46.25
C PRO A 1180 -3.03 15.27 45.52
N ASP A 1181 -3.73 16.35 45.17
CA ASP A 1181 -3.29 17.76 44.96
C ASP A 1181 -2.57 18.19 43.67
N LYS A 1182 -3.41 18.84 42.82
CA LYS A 1182 -3.28 20.17 42.19
C LYS A 1182 -1.91 20.68 41.72
N ASP A 1183 -1.86 21.02 40.43
CA ASP A 1183 -1.51 22.38 40.01
C ASP A 1183 -2.16 22.73 38.65
N ASP A 1184 -2.78 23.91 38.63
CA ASP A 1184 -3.63 24.46 37.57
C ASP A 1184 -2.81 24.99 36.37
N ALA A 1185 -3.15 24.58 35.15
CA ALA A 1185 -3.02 25.40 33.93
C ALA A 1185 -3.85 24.85 32.76
N VAL A 1186 -5.00 25.50 32.52
CA VAL A 1186 -5.89 25.41 31.34
C VAL A 1186 -6.46 24.01 31.07
N GLU A 1187 -7.22 23.51 32.04
CA GLU A 1187 -8.23 22.49 31.80
C GLU A 1187 -9.38 23.08 30.98
N GLY A 1188 -9.52 22.63 29.73
CA GLY A 1188 -10.85 22.61 29.11
C GLY A 1188 -11.73 21.70 29.94
N HIS A 1189 -12.71 22.28 30.64
CA HIS A 1189 -13.69 21.62 31.48
C HIS A 1189 -14.04 20.19 31.04
N ILE A 1190 -13.74 19.22 31.90
CA ILE A 1190 -14.34 17.88 31.88
C ILE A 1190 -15.85 18.10 32.18
N VAL A 1191 -16.76 17.41 31.51
CA VAL A 1191 -17.51 16.25 32.03
C VAL A 1191 -18.56 15.96 30.97
N TYR A 1192 -18.81 14.68 30.68
CA TYR A 1192 -20.01 14.21 29.98
C TYR A 1192 -21.24 14.93 30.55
N GLU A 1193 -21.70 16.00 29.90
CA GLU A 1193 -22.94 16.64 30.28
C GLU A 1193 -24.04 15.69 29.79
N GLU A 1194 -24.56 14.89 30.72
CA GLU A 1194 -25.76 14.12 30.46
C GLU A 1194 -26.86 15.10 30.04
N ASN A 1195 -27.21 15.08 28.75
CA ASN A 1195 -28.57 15.39 28.38
C ASN A 1195 -29.45 14.33 29.07
N GLU A 1196 -29.95 14.63 30.27
CA GLU A 1196 -30.84 13.79 31.11
C GLU A 1196 -32.18 13.42 30.44
N ARG A 1197 -32.32 13.64 29.13
CA ARG A 1197 -33.46 13.17 28.35
C ARG A 1197 -33.00 12.04 27.46
N ASP A 1198 -33.24 10.80 27.92
CA ASP A 1198 -33.21 9.60 27.09
C ASP A 1198 -34.31 9.74 26.00
N SER A 1199 -34.01 10.54 24.96
CA SER A 1199 -34.88 10.83 23.82
C SER A 1199 -34.90 9.68 22.81
N SER A 1200 -34.48 8.48 23.23
CA SER A 1200 -34.58 7.26 22.43
C SER A 1200 -36.02 6.93 22.00
N CYS A 1201 -37.03 7.59 22.59
CA CYS A 1201 -38.44 7.51 22.22
C CYS A 1201 -39.10 8.85 21.84
N ILE A 1202 -38.38 9.99 21.80
CA ILE A 1202 -38.96 11.30 21.48
C ILE A 1202 -38.31 11.86 20.21
N ILE A 1203 -39.13 11.99 19.17
CA ILE A 1203 -38.79 12.67 17.92
C ILE A 1203 -38.49 14.14 18.26
N GLU A 1204 -37.23 14.54 18.29
CA GLU A 1204 -36.87 15.96 18.33
C GLU A 1204 -37.19 16.59 16.97
N LEU A 1205 -38.30 17.31 16.91
CA LEU A 1205 -38.74 18.12 15.77
C LEU A 1205 -37.77 19.26 15.38
N ARG A 1206 -36.62 19.39 16.06
CA ARG A 1206 -35.64 20.46 15.82
C ARG A 1206 -34.84 20.28 14.53
N GLU A 1207 -34.69 19.06 14.02
CA GLU A 1207 -33.95 18.79 12.78
C GLU A 1207 -34.75 19.08 11.49
N ILE A 1208 -36.03 19.42 11.58
CA ILE A 1208 -36.86 19.79 10.42
C ILE A 1208 -36.68 21.28 10.05
N ALA A 1209 -36.08 22.11 10.92
CA ALA A 1209 -35.99 23.55 10.72
C ALA A 1209 -34.74 24.04 9.97
N ASN A 1210 -33.73 23.18 9.75
CA ASN A 1210 -32.51 23.52 9.00
C ASN A 1210 -32.36 22.61 7.78
N GLY A 1211 -33.16 22.87 6.76
CA GLY A 1211 -33.08 22.27 5.43
C GLY A 1211 -33.66 23.21 4.38
#